data_AF-A0A2H0FPP1-F1
#
_entry.id   AF-A0A2H0FPP1-F1
#
_cell.length_a   1.000
_cell.length_b   1.000
_cell.length_c   1.000
_cell.angle_alpha   90.00
_cell.angle_beta   90.00
_cell.angle_gamma   90.00
#
_symmetry.space_group_name_H-M   'P 1'
#
loop_
_entity.id
_entity.type
_entity.pdbx_description
1 polymer ?
#
loop_
_entity_poly.entity_id
_entity_poly.type
_entity_poly.pdbx_seq_one_letter_code
_entity_poly.pdbx_strand_id
1 'polypeptide(L)'
;MKSIKRTILSIFMFLAFLTICVYPSNGDGCGTTAGTATISPISTLKVLVVFAQFKDDTASSSSWPVDTYPTWANTYVNPVANGSYSWNNLSQYYNEMSNGQFQVIGDVYDSLVTTDYNESAYSSVGEANYEVLTKIDPYVDYSDYDSNSDGKVDFIIMVYRNITMSNWYYTGISVFDLSSTIDADGVQIVDYSSIGGGTMQRGGIYGRDYSMYVTAHEIGHHLLGGMHINGISNLGLMTGAPFWNDDRGMCAWERERLGWMSYVTRSTNCFYWLSDYMTTNKALKIPISTNKFFIIEYRKKLSPHDKAGDEGIYVYHVTNDDWAPTIDVECADGNWNFVKDFTTETLTRTTPNPTGSDDEMNYLSGSYGCFAPYYHENSAGGDTEDAFDLEFNDVFSPKSNPRSTNSTSMDFTMEVKYKTSLNYGISLYFTTPYAGKPSKPQNLTATWVGDHPKLTWNRNEEPDMKEYKIYRKIEDETGWVYVTTLTQTSSSPQSWIDNDVNKPGKFDDIFTYSYDVVAVDSSNQVSVHSLKASINGTGLMWKSNDDEEMEITEIIKEYALSSNYPNPFNPTTQISYQITKNGFVNLVVYNALGQEVNQLVNQHQSSGKYSVKFNASNLPSGVYIYKLQAGEFSSVKKMMLIK
;
A
#
# COMPACT_ATOMS: atom_id res chain seq x y z
N MET A 1 -40.37 11.66 30.91
CA MET A 1 -41.63 11.48 30.15
C MET A 1 -41.33 10.52 28.99
N LYS A 2 -41.32 9.20 29.22
CA LYS A 2 -41.23 8.21 28.13
C LYS A 2 -42.66 7.72 27.86
N SER A 3 -43.18 7.96 26.65
CA SER A 3 -44.53 7.55 26.22
C SER A 3 -44.55 7.15 24.74
N ILE A 4 -44.70 5.84 24.53
CA ILE A 4 -45.61 5.19 23.56
C ILE A 4 -45.39 5.54 22.07
N LYS A 5 -44.90 4.56 21.30
CA LYS A 5 -45.66 3.89 20.22
C LYS A 5 -44.90 2.71 19.62
N ARG A 6 -45.60 1.58 19.49
CA ARG A 6 -45.15 0.34 18.84
C ARG A 6 -46.14 0.01 17.71
N THR A 7 -45.60 -0.65 16.66
CA THR A 7 -46.24 -1.59 15.70
C THR A 7 -47.01 -0.96 14.48
N ILE A 8 -46.93 -1.38 13.19
CA ILE A 8 -46.92 -2.72 12.50
C ILE A 8 -46.56 -2.60 10.97
N LEU A 9 -45.82 -3.62 10.42
CA LEU A 9 -45.79 -4.25 9.05
C LEU A 9 -45.64 -3.40 7.74
N SER A 10 -45.08 -3.84 6.60
CA SER A 10 -44.31 -5.04 6.16
C SER A 10 -44.00 -5.01 4.64
N ILE A 11 -42.85 -5.62 4.27
CA ILE A 11 -42.52 -6.45 3.07
C ILE A 11 -42.47 -5.79 1.65
N PHE A 12 -41.26 -5.71 1.06
CA PHE A 12 -40.75 -6.48 -0.10
C PHE A 12 -39.48 -5.81 -0.67
N MET A 13 -38.31 -6.48 -0.67
CA MET A 13 -37.48 -6.65 -1.88
C MET A 13 -36.27 -7.59 -1.64
N PHE A 14 -35.77 -8.09 -2.76
CA PHE A 14 -35.02 -9.32 -2.99
C PHE A 14 -33.59 -9.37 -2.45
N LEU A 15 -33.20 -10.58 -2.03
CA LEU A 15 -31.88 -11.00 -1.55
C LEU A 15 -30.78 -10.93 -2.63
N ALA A 16 -29.69 -10.25 -2.29
CA ALA A 16 -28.32 -10.69 -2.59
C ALA A 16 -27.54 -10.58 -1.28
N PHE A 17 -27.47 -11.66 -0.49
CA PHE A 17 -26.70 -11.67 0.76
C PHE A 17 -25.26 -12.05 0.46
N LEU A 18 -24.36 -11.08 0.66
CA LEU A 18 -22.96 -11.34 0.99
C LEU A 18 -22.90 -11.52 2.51
N THR A 19 -22.46 -12.67 2.97
CA THR A 19 -22.42 -13.04 4.40
C THR A 19 -21.17 -12.42 5.03
N ILE A 20 -21.34 -11.58 6.05
CA ILE A 20 -20.26 -11.18 6.96
C ILE A 20 -20.14 -12.29 8.01
N CYS A 21 -18.98 -12.96 8.09
CA CYS A 21 -18.71 -13.98 9.09
C CYS A 21 -18.06 -13.34 10.32
N VAL A 22 -18.78 -13.26 11.43
CA VAL A 22 -18.19 -13.01 12.75
C VAL A 22 -17.99 -14.37 13.43
N TYR A 23 -16.77 -14.65 13.87
CA TYR A 23 -16.37 -15.94 14.43
C TYR A 23 -16.77 -16.06 15.91
N PRO A 24 -17.39 -17.16 16.37
CA PRO A 24 -17.45 -17.49 17.79
C PRO A 24 -16.18 -18.21 18.23
N SER A 25 -15.57 -17.73 19.32
CA SER A 25 -14.46 -18.42 20.01
C SER A 25 -15.00 -19.64 20.77
N ASN A 26 -14.57 -20.84 20.40
CA ASN A 26 -14.33 -21.92 21.34
C ASN A 26 -13.27 -22.85 20.75
N GLY A 27 -12.21 -23.07 21.52
CA GLY A 27 -11.17 -24.03 21.21
C GLY A 27 -11.76 -25.44 21.24
N ASP A 28 -12.07 -25.96 20.06
CA ASP A 28 -12.16 -27.39 19.78
C ASP A 28 -11.74 -27.57 18.32
N GLY A 29 -10.67 -28.33 18.11
CA GLY A 29 -10.21 -28.62 16.77
C GLY A 29 -11.27 -29.38 15.97
N CYS A 30 -11.62 -28.88 14.78
CA CYS A 30 -12.21 -29.66 13.70
C CYS A 30 -12.15 -28.82 12.42
N GLY A 31 -11.73 -29.36 11.27
CA GLY A 31 -12.35 -30.55 10.72
C GLY A 31 -13.61 -30.12 9.98
N THR A 32 -13.46 -29.90 8.67
CA THR A 32 -14.49 -29.76 7.64
C THR A 32 -15.95 -30.02 8.07
N THR A 33 -16.67 -29.03 8.62
CA THR A 33 -18.09 -28.80 8.34
C THR A 33 -18.49 -27.40 8.81
N ALA A 34 -18.91 -26.54 7.88
CA ALA A 34 -19.46 -25.22 8.18
C ALA A 34 -20.77 -25.35 8.98
N GLY A 35 -20.72 -24.98 10.26
CA GLY A 35 -21.89 -24.74 11.09
C GLY A 35 -22.24 -23.26 11.07
N THR A 36 -23.31 -22.91 10.36
CA THR A 36 -23.83 -21.55 10.23
C THR A 36 -24.47 -21.07 11.54
N ALA A 37 -23.75 -20.23 12.30
CA ALA A 37 -24.37 -19.29 13.23
C ALA A 37 -24.42 -17.92 12.52
N THR A 38 -25.56 -17.58 11.94
CA THR A 38 -25.81 -16.32 11.25
C THR A 38 -26.09 -15.22 12.25
N ILE A 39 -25.12 -14.33 12.51
CA ILE A 39 -25.41 -13.00 13.05
C ILE A 39 -25.97 -12.18 11.87
N SER A 40 -27.07 -11.47 12.07
CA SER A 40 -27.60 -10.54 11.05
C SER A 40 -26.50 -9.52 10.69
N PRO A 41 -26.27 -9.22 9.41
CA PRO A 41 -25.22 -8.28 9.02
C PRO A 41 -25.55 -6.89 9.58
N ILE A 42 -24.84 -6.48 10.63
CA ILE A 42 -24.88 -5.10 11.10
C ILE A 42 -24.14 -4.24 10.07
N SER A 43 -24.88 -3.52 9.23
CA SER A 43 -24.30 -2.50 8.35
C SER A 43 -23.90 -1.24 9.15
N THR A 44 -24.31 -1.17 10.42
CA THR A 44 -24.10 -0.02 11.29
C THR A 44 -23.92 -0.50 12.73
N LEU A 45 -22.79 -0.16 13.32
CA LEU A 45 -22.52 -0.31 14.74
C LEU A 45 -22.77 1.05 15.41
N LYS A 46 -23.73 1.10 16.34
CA LYS A 46 -23.97 2.30 17.16
C LYS A 46 -23.20 2.18 18.48
N VAL A 47 -22.35 3.16 18.77
CA VAL A 47 -21.48 3.18 19.96
C VAL A 47 -21.84 4.32 20.92
N LEU A 48 -21.59 4.11 22.21
CA LEU A 48 -21.64 5.17 23.22
C LEU A 48 -20.21 5.60 23.58
N VAL A 49 -19.90 6.89 23.53
CA VAL A 49 -18.60 7.43 23.98
C VAL A 49 -18.79 8.16 25.30
N VAL A 50 -18.06 7.72 26.34
CA VAL A 50 -18.09 8.32 27.68
C VAL A 50 -16.71 8.81 28.07
N PHE A 51 -16.61 10.10 28.40
CA PHE A 51 -15.40 10.72 28.93
C PHE A 51 -15.45 10.73 30.46
N ALA A 52 -14.44 10.15 31.10
CA ALA A 52 -14.39 9.99 32.56
C ALA A 52 -13.07 10.49 33.15
N GLN A 53 -13.07 10.78 34.45
CA GLN A 53 -11.86 11.02 35.23
C GLN A 53 -12.02 10.47 36.66
N PHE A 54 -10.90 10.06 37.24
CA PHE A 54 -10.88 9.74 38.67
C PHE A 54 -10.95 11.02 39.51
N LYS A 55 -11.55 10.94 40.69
CA LYS A 55 -11.69 12.06 41.63
C LYS A 55 -10.37 12.76 41.99
N ASP A 56 -9.29 12.00 42.07
CA ASP A 56 -7.95 12.48 42.40
C ASP A 56 -7.07 12.68 41.16
N ASP A 57 -7.64 12.63 39.96
CA ASP A 57 -6.88 12.89 38.73
C ASP A 57 -6.41 14.35 38.68
N THR A 58 -5.11 14.51 38.88
CA THR A 58 -4.40 15.79 38.80
C THR A 58 -3.32 15.78 37.73
N ALA A 59 -3.30 14.77 36.85
CA ALA A 59 -2.25 14.61 35.86
C ALA A 59 -2.17 15.83 34.94
N SER A 60 -0.97 16.30 34.63
CA SER A 60 -0.80 17.38 33.66
C SER A 60 -1.02 16.86 32.24
N SER A 61 -1.88 17.52 31.47
CA SER A 61 -2.08 17.25 30.05
C SER A 61 -2.34 18.56 29.29
N SER A 62 -1.68 18.70 28.14
CA SER A 62 -1.90 19.81 27.20
C SER A 62 -3.11 19.59 26.28
N SER A 63 -3.50 18.34 26.02
CA SER A 63 -4.61 17.99 25.12
C SER A 63 -5.96 17.86 25.84
N TRP A 64 -5.95 17.66 27.17
CA TRP A 64 -7.14 17.55 27.99
C TRP A 64 -6.89 18.08 29.43
N PRO A 65 -7.22 19.37 29.68
CA PRO A 65 -7.04 19.99 31.00
C PRO A 65 -7.83 19.31 32.14
N VAL A 66 -7.33 19.42 33.38
CA VAL A 66 -7.95 18.87 34.60
C VAL A 66 -9.36 19.43 34.77
N ASP A 67 -10.32 18.58 35.17
CA ASP A 67 -11.72 18.95 35.45
C ASP A 67 -12.45 19.61 34.26
N THR A 68 -11.98 19.39 33.04
CA THR A 68 -12.63 19.93 31.84
C THR A 68 -13.20 18.82 30.98
N TYR A 69 -14.34 19.09 30.36
CA TYR A 69 -14.84 18.26 29.26
C TYR A 69 -13.94 18.48 28.02
N PRO A 70 -13.49 17.42 27.32
CA PRO A 70 -12.57 17.58 26.21
C PRO A 70 -13.23 18.36 25.08
N THR A 71 -12.58 19.44 24.62
CA THR A 71 -13.13 20.33 23.57
C THR A 71 -13.33 19.61 22.22
N TRP A 72 -12.65 18.48 22.03
CA TRP A 72 -12.72 17.63 20.85
C TRP A 72 -13.72 16.46 20.98
N ALA A 73 -14.39 16.29 22.12
CA ALA A 73 -15.30 15.17 22.40
C ALA A 73 -16.31 14.92 21.27
N ASN A 74 -17.01 15.97 20.85
CA ASN A 74 -18.05 15.90 19.81
C ASN A 74 -17.50 15.70 18.38
N THR A 75 -16.17 15.60 18.21
CA THR A 75 -15.54 15.28 16.92
C THR A 75 -15.12 13.80 16.81
N TYR A 76 -15.30 13.02 17.89
CA TYR A 76 -14.79 11.66 18.01
C TYR A 76 -15.49 10.64 17.11
N VAL A 77 -16.82 10.74 17.02
CA VAL A 77 -17.70 9.88 16.21
C VAL A 77 -18.90 10.73 15.76
N ASN A 78 -19.45 10.44 14.59
CA ASN A 78 -20.66 11.10 14.12
C ASN A 78 -21.92 10.40 14.67
N PRO A 79 -22.96 11.14 15.08
CA PRO A 79 -24.21 10.55 15.59
C PRO A 79 -25.06 9.87 14.50
N VAL A 80 -24.81 10.20 13.24
CA VAL A 80 -25.53 9.64 12.09
C VAL A 80 -24.55 9.34 10.98
N ALA A 81 -24.87 8.31 10.18
CA ALA A 81 -24.14 8.02 8.96
C ALA A 81 -24.36 9.16 7.97
N ASN A 82 -23.28 9.71 7.42
CA ASN A 82 -23.33 10.81 6.48
C ASN A 82 -22.20 10.64 5.48
N GLY A 83 -22.50 10.58 4.18
CA GLY A 83 -21.50 10.34 3.13
C GLY A 83 -20.42 11.42 2.99
N SER A 84 -20.49 12.52 3.76
CA SER A 84 -19.44 13.52 3.88
C SER A 84 -19.05 13.72 5.34
N TYR A 85 -17.85 13.25 5.69
CA TYR A 85 -17.28 13.42 7.03
C TYR A 85 -16.39 14.68 7.04
N SER A 86 -16.60 15.57 8.01
CA SER A 86 -15.87 16.85 8.10
C SER A 86 -14.56 16.74 8.91
N TRP A 87 -14.35 15.61 9.58
CA TRP A 87 -13.26 15.36 10.51
C TRP A 87 -12.76 13.95 10.30
N ASN A 88 -11.44 13.79 10.35
CA ASN A 88 -10.81 12.48 10.51
C ASN A 88 -11.24 11.89 11.87
N ASN A 89 -12.30 11.08 11.83
CA ASN A 89 -12.98 10.53 12.99
C ASN A 89 -13.36 9.06 12.78
N LEU A 90 -13.84 8.38 13.83
CA LEU A 90 -14.11 6.95 13.80
C LEU A 90 -15.14 6.56 12.72
N SER A 91 -16.14 7.40 12.50
CA SER A 91 -17.16 7.18 11.47
C SER A 91 -16.59 7.29 10.06
N GLN A 92 -15.71 8.29 9.81
CA GLN A 92 -15.02 8.43 8.53
C GLN A 92 -14.15 7.21 8.25
N TYR A 93 -13.34 6.80 9.23
CA TYR A 93 -12.41 5.68 9.12
C TYR A 93 -13.10 4.42 8.61
N TYR A 94 -14.15 3.98 9.30
CA TYR A 94 -14.86 2.76 8.93
C TYR A 94 -15.68 2.87 7.66
N ASN A 95 -16.22 4.05 7.37
CA ASN A 95 -16.87 4.30 6.08
C ASN A 95 -15.89 4.18 4.92
N GLU A 96 -14.67 4.71 5.05
CA GLU A 96 -13.63 4.62 4.01
C GLU A 96 -13.11 3.19 3.86
N MET A 97 -12.74 2.53 4.96
CA MET A 97 -12.21 1.15 4.93
C MET A 97 -13.23 0.16 4.39
N SER A 98 -14.51 0.35 4.68
CA SER A 98 -15.57 -0.50 4.16
C SER A 98 -16.10 -0.08 2.78
N ASN A 99 -15.61 1.05 2.23
CA ASN A 99 -16.17 1.66 1.01
C ASN A 99 -17.71 1.82 1.12
N GLY A 100 -18.16 2.34 2.26
CA GLY A 100 -19.57 2.62 2.59
C GLY A 100 -20.39 1.41 3.04
N GLN A 101 -19.83 0.20 3.08
CA GLN A 101 -20.56 -1.02 3.44
C GLN A 101 -20.81 -1.18 4.95
N PHE A 102 -19.99 -0.51 5.77
CA PHE A 102 -20.08 -0.55 7.23
C PHE A 102 -19.93 0.86 7.81
N GLN A 103 -20.72 1.15 8.82
CA GLN A 103 -20.77 2.45 9.47
C GLN A 103 -20.55 2.29 10.96
N VAL A 104 -19.68 3.10 11.54
CA VAL A 104 -19.66 3.32 12.99
C VAL A 104 -20.25 4.69 13.24
N ILE A 105 -21.35 4.72 13.98
CA ILE A 105 -22.01 5.96 14.42
C ILE A 105 -22.11 5.92 15.94
N GLY A 106 -22.30 7.06 16.59
CA GLY A 106 -22.40 7.02 18.04
C GLY A 106 -22.77 8.32 18.69
N ASP A 107 -23.26 8.18 19.91
CA ASP A 107 -23.58 9.30 20.77
C ASP A 107 -22.41 9.55 21.72
N VAL A 108 -22.07 10.83 21.91
CA VAL A 108 -21.06 11.26 22.86
C VAL A 108 -21.77 11.81 24.08
N TYR A 109 -21.54 11.21 25.26
CA TYR A 109 -22.09 11.74 26.50
C TYR A 109 -21.54 13.15 26.74
N ASP A 110 -22.42 14.11 26.99
CA ASP A 110 -22.16 15.55 26.86
C ASP A 110 -21.40 16.17 28.05
N SER A 111 -21.08 15.36 29.05
CA SER A 111 -20.53 15.80 30.33
C SER A 111 -19.38 14.90 30.77
N LEU A 112 -18.42 15.47 31.50
CA LEU A 112 -17.32 14.71 32.10
C LEU A 112 -17.84 13.94 33.32
N VAL A 113 -17.71 12.61 33.34
CA VAL A 113 -18.08 11.81 34.51
C VAL A 113 -16.91 11.71 35.48
N THR A 114 -17.10 12.21 36.70
CA THR A 114 -16.09 12.07 37.77
C THR A 114 -16.49 10.95 38.71
N THR A 115 -15.54 10.07 39.03
CA THR A 115 -15.76 9.00 40.01
C THR A 115 -15.95 9.55 41.43
N ASP A 116 -16.64 8.81 42.31
CA ASP A 116 -16.90 9.24 43.69
C ASP A 116 -15.70 9.02 44.61
N TYR A 117 -14.83 8.09 44.23
CA TYR A 117 -13.64 7.71 44.96
C TYR A 117 -12.38 7.95 44.14
N ASN A 118 -11.26 8.03 44.86
CA ASN A 118 -9.93 8.10 44.28
C ASN A 118 -9.61 6.79 43.55
N GLU A 119 -8.72 6.84 42.55
CA GLU A 119 -8.33 5.65 41.77
C GLU A 119 -7.90 4.48 42.66
N SER A 120 -7.13 4.76 43.71
CA SER A 120 -6.65 3.76 44.68
C SER A 120 -7.74 3.05 45.51
N ALA A 121 -8.98 3.53 45.49
CA ALA A 121 -10.09 2.92 46.21
C ALA A 121 -10.77 1.78 45.43
N TYR A 122 -10.56 1.70 44.11
CA TYR A 122 -11.12 0.65 43.27
C TYR A 122 -10.20 -0.57 43.25
N SER A 123 -10.79 -1.76 43.26
CA SER A 123 -10.06 -3.03 43.17
C SER A 123 -9.74 -3.40 41.71
N SER A 124 -10.56 -2.94 40.77
CA SER A 124 -10.35 -3.07 39.32
C SER A 124 -10.94 -1.87 38.58
N VAL A 125 -10.55 -1.69 37.32
CA VAL A 125 -11.20 -0.69 36.47
C VAL A 125 -12.65 -1.08 36.16
N GLY A 126 -12.98 -2.37 36.13
CA GLY A 126 -14.36 -2.82 36.04
C GLY A 126 -15.28 -2.25 37.12
N GLU A 127 -14.80 -2.01 38.34
CA GLU A 127 -15.58 -1.33 39.39
C GLU A 127 -15.80 0.16 39.07
N ALA A 128 -14.77 0.83 38.53
CA ALA A 128 -14.89 2.22 38.11
C ALA A 128 -15.82 2.38 36.90
N ASN A 129 -15.72 1.50 35.90
CA ASN A 129 -16.61 1.46 34.74
C ASN A 129 -18.06 1.21 35.17
N TYR A 130 -18.29 0.26 36.09
CA TYR A 130 -19.61 0.00 36.64
C TYR A 130 -20.22 1.25 37.28
N GLU A 131 -19.45 1.96 38.11
CA GLU A 131 -19.90 3.20 38.72
C GLU A 131 -20.22 4.29 37.67
N VAL A 132 -19.31 4.52 36.73
CA VAL A 132 -19.48 5.55 35.69
C VAL A 132 -20.73 5.29 34.85
N LEU A 133 -20.93 4.05 34.40
CA LEU A 133 -22.09 3.68 33.59
C LEU A 133 -23.40 3.71 34.39
N THR A 134 -23.38 3.29 35.65
CA THR A 134 -24.56 3.41 36.53
C THR A 134 -24.91 4.88 36.81
N LYS A 135 -23.93 5.77 36.89
CA LYS A 135 -24.16 7.21 37.09
C LYS A 135 -24.86 7.88 35.91
N ILE A 136 -24.57 7.44 34.69
CA ILE A 136 -25.15 8.03 33.47
C ILE A 136 -26.44 7.34 33.01
N ASP A 137 -26.76 6.16 33.54
CA ASP A 137 -27.99 5.38 33.25
C ASP A 137 -29.29 6.23 33.23
N PRO A 138 -29.54 7.17 34.17
CA PRO A 138 -30.75 8.00 34.10
C PRO A 138 -30.86 8.90 32.86
N TYR A 139 -29.77 9.09 32.12
CA TYR A 139 -29.65 10.02 31.00
C TYR A 139 -29.37 9.33 29.65
N VAL A 140 -28.99 8.05 29.66
CA VAL A 140 -28.63 7.28 28.48
C VAL A 140 -29.59 6.11 28.35
N ASP A 141 -30.15 5.90 27.15
CA ASP A 141 -30.94 4.69 26.87
C ASP A 141 -30.01 3.63 26.30
N TYR A 142 -29.64 2.62 27.10
CA TYR A 142 -28.65 1.62 26.67
C TYR A 142 -29.17 0.72 25.55
N SER A 143 -30.49 0.60 25.40
CA SER A 143 -31.09 -0.22 24.34
C SER A 143 -30.80 0.31 22.93
N ASP A 144 -30.38 1.58 22.79
CA ASP A 144 -29.98 2.17 21.52
C ASP A 144 -28.66 1.58 20.96
N TYR A 145 -27.85 0.94 21.81
CA TYR A 145 -26.52 0.41 21.45
C TYR A 145 -26.51 -1.13 21.31
N ASP A 146 -27.69 -1.74 21.26
CA ASP A 146 -27.92 -3.14 20.87
C ASP A 146 -28.32 -3.17 19.37
N SER A 147 -27.34 -2.94 18.50
CA SER A 147 -27.49 -2.82 17.04
C SER A 147 -27.92 -4.14 16.40
N ASN A 148 -27.63 -5.27 17.04
CA ASN A 148 -27.96 -6.61 16.53
C ASN A 148 -29.26 -7.18 17.16
N SER A 149 -29.81 -6.52 18.19
CA SER A 149 -31.02 -6.90 18.95
C SER A 149 -30.92 -8.24 19.68
N ASP A 150 -29.75 -8.61 20.20
CA ASP A 150 -29.51 -9.82 20.98
C ASP A 150 -29.74 -9.64 22.49
N GLY A 151 -30.13 -8.43 22.91
CA GLY A 151 -30.35 -8.05 24.30
C GLY A 151 -29.07 -7.60 25.02
N LYS A 152 -27.97 -7.38 24.31
CA LYS A 152 -26.72 -6.87 24.86
C LYS A 152 -26.26 -5.62 24.12
N VAL A 153 -25.62 -4.71 24.87
CA VAL A 153 -24.93 -3.58 24.25
C VAL A 153 -23.72 -4.09 23.46
N ASP A 154 -23.62 -3.72 22.18
CA ASP A 154 -22.55 -4.19 21.31
C ASP A 154 -21.18 -3.57 21.69
N PHE A 155 -21.14 -2.25 21.91
CA PHE A 155 -19.87 -1.54 22.06
C PHE A 155 -19.98 -0.19 22.80
N ILE A 156 -19.26 -0.04 23.92
CA ILE A 156 -19.10 1.21 24.67
C ILE A 156 -17.63 1.67 24.65
N ILE A 157 -17.38 2.95 24.46
CA ILE A 157 -16.03 3.54 24.44
C ILE A 157 -15.85 4.38 25.70
N MET A 158 -15.01 3.89 26.61
CA MET A 158 -14.65 4.58 27.85
C MET A 158 -13.31 5.30 27.68
N VAL A 159 -13.31 6.62 27.67
CA VAL A 159 -12.08 7.41 27.58
C VAL A 159 -11.82 8.09 28.91
N TYR A 160 -10.86 7.58 29.67
CA TYR A 160 -10.42 8.22 30.90
C TYR A 160 -9.38 9.28 30.61
N ARG A 161 -9.47 10.40 31.31
CA ARG A 161 -8.45 11.44 31.27
C ARG A 161 -7.09 10.90 31.71
N ASN A 162 -7.03 10.22 32.85
CA ASN A 162 -5.83 9.55 33.32
C ASN A 162 -6.16 8.26 34.08
N ILE A 163 -5.31 7.24 33.95
CA ILE A 163 -5.37 5.98 34.69
C ILE A 163 -3.92 5.60 35.04
N THR A 164 -3.66 5.19 36.29
CA THR A 164 -2.35 4.86 36.86
C THR A 164 -2.24 3.47 37.50
N MET A 165 -3.33 2.71 37.65
CA MET A 165 -3.32 1.37 38.25
C MET A 165 -2.30 0.40 37.59
N SER A 166 -1.47 -0.25 38.42
CA SER A 166 -0.16 -0.85 38.07
C SER A 166 -0.16 -2.10 37.18
N ASN A 167 -1.30 -2.74 36.94
CA ASN A 167 -1.38 -3.93 36.07
C ASN A 167 -1.65 -3.57 34.60
N TRP A 168 -1.76 -2.28 34.27
CA TRP A 168 -2.35 -1.81 33.02
C TRP A 168 -1.54 -0.67 32.41
N TYR A 169 -0.25 -0.91 32.19
CA TYR A 169 0.68 -0.01 31.49
C TYR A 169 0.27 0.28 30.02
N TYR A 170 -0.81 -0.33 29.52
CA TYR A 170 -1.26 -0.25 28.14
C TYR A 170 -2.33 0.80 27.93
N THR A 171 -2.12 1.57 26.89
CA THR A 171 -2.76 2.85 26.57
C THR A 171 -4.03 2.69 25.74
N GLY A 172 -4.35 1.45 25.36
CA GLY A 172 -5.63 0.96 24.87
C GLY A 172 -5.84 -0.44 25.43
N ILE A 173 -7.02 -0.72 25.96
CA ILE A 173 -7.35 -2.00 26.56
C ILE A 173 -8.49 -2.60 25.74
N SER A 174 -8.19 -3.73 25.09
CA SER A 174 -9.12 -4.52 24.28
C SER A 174 -10.18 -5.27 25.06
N VAL A 175 -10.05 -5.26 26.38
CA VAL A 175 -10.97 -5.92 27.29
C VAL A 175 -11.71 -4.83 28.05
N PHE A 176 -12.88 -4.45 27.56
CA PHE A 176 -13.82 -3.70 28.38
C PHE A 176 -14.15 -4.53 29.62
N ASP A 177 -13.57 -4.12 30.75
CA ASP A 177 -13.76 -4.76 32.05
C ASP A 177 -14.99 -4.16 32.73
N LEU A 178 -15.79 -5.04 33.32
CA LEU A 178 -16.95 -4.67 34.12
C LEU A 178 -17.07 -5.62 35.31
N SER A 179 -17.05 -5.07 36.53
CA SER A 179 -17.05 -5.90 37.75
C SER A 179 -18.35 -6.68 37.97
N SER A 180 -19.45 -6.26 37.32
CA SER A 180 -20.76 -6.90 37.37
C SER A 180 -21.60 -6.48 36.18
N THR A 181 -22.39 -7.40 35.62
CA THR A 181 -23.37 -7.07 34.56
C THR A 181 -24.30 -5.94 35.00
N ILE A 182 -24.53 -4.97 34.12
CA ILE A 182 -25.54 -3.93 34.30
C ILE A 182 -26.77 -4.32 33.49
N ASP A 183 -27.89 -4.55 34.18
CA ASP A 183 -29.20 -4.72 33.55
C ASP A 183 -29.93 -3.37 33.50
N ALA A 184 -30.01 -2.77 32.32
CA ALA A 184 -30.60 -1.43 32.13
C ALA A 184 -31.35 -1.35 30.79
N ASP A 185 -32.45 -0.59 30.75
CA ASP A 185 -33.31 -0.39 29.57
C ASP A 185 -33.75 -1.66 28.81
N GLY A 186 -33.74 -2.82 29.48
CA GLY A 186 -34.11 -4.10 28.88
C GLY A 186 -32.99 -4.78 28.08
N VAL A 187 -31.75 -4.27 28.19
CA VAL A 187 -30.52 -4.87 27.65
C VAL A 187 -29.50 -5.09 28.76
N GLN A 188 -28.43 -5.82 28.45
CA GLN A 188 -27.32 -6.07 29.35
C GLN A 188 -26.04 -5.40 28.85
N ILE A 189 -25.32 -4.73 29.75
CA ILE A 189 -23.91 -4.39 29.55
C ILE A 189 -23.10 -5.49 30.24
N VAL A 190 -22.32 -6.23 29.46
CA VAL A 190 -21.56 -7.40 29.92
C VAL A 190 -20.07 -7.15 29.81
N ASP A 191 -19.30 -7.87 30.63
CA ASP A 191 -17.85 -7.94 30.53
C ASP A 191 -17.41 -8.65 29.24
N TYR A 192 -16.27 -8.22 28.69
CA TYR A 192 -15.71 -8.63 27.39
C TYR A 192 -15.33 -10.11 27.29
N SER A 193 -15.35 -10.87 28.39
CA SER A 193 -15.12 -12.32 28.37
C SER A 193 -16.14 -13.12 27.52
N SER A 194 -17.20 -12.48 27.02
CA SER A 194 -18.07 -13.02 25.97
C SER A 194 -18.54 -11.91 25.02
N ILE A 195 -18.00 -11.84 23.80
CA ILE A 195 -18.45 -11.06 22.62
C ILE A 195 -19.49 -9.97 22.98
N GLY A 196 -18.99 -8.78 23.31
CA GLY A 196 -19.75 -7.60 23.73
C GLY A 196 -19.04 -6.87 24.87
N GLY A 197 -18.99 -5.53 24.84
CA GLY A 197 -18.54 -4.72 25.98
C GLY A 197 -17.88 -3.40 25.59
N GLY A 198 -17.09 -3.37 24.52
CA GLY A 198 -16.44 -2.16 24.00
C GLY A 198 -14.97 -2.03 24.37
N THR A 199 -14.48 -0.82 24.64
CA THR A 199 -13.07 -0.54 24.94
C THR A 199 -12.92 0.50 26.03
N MET A 200 -11.76 0.50 26.69
CA MET A 200 -11.34 1.60 27.55
C MET A 200 -9.91 2.02 27.29
N GLN A 201 -9.63 3.31 27.51
CA GLN A 201 -8.36 3.91 27.13
C GLN A 201 -8.04 5.19 27.89
N ARG A 202 -6.77 5.58 27.83
CA ARG A 202 -6.24 6.78 28.46
C ARG A 202 -6.16 7.92 27.44
N GLY A 203 -7.14 8.80 27.39
CA GLY A 203 -7.23 9.90 26.42
C GLY A 203 -6.41 11.14 26.80
N GLY A 204 -6.15 11.39 28.08
CA GLY A 204 -5.64 12.69 28.51
C GLY A 204 -4.22 13.00 28.03
N ILE A 205 -3.24 12.10 28.11
CA ILE A 205 -1.87 12.42 27.66
C ILE A 205 -1.72 12.42 26.13
N TYR A 206 -2.53 11.64 25.42
CA TYR A 206 -2.36 11.40 23.98
C TYR A 206 -3.32 12.19 23.07
N GLY A 207 -4.43 12.71 23.62
CA GLY A 207 -5.41 13.49 22.87
C GLY A 207 -6.34 12.65 21.99
N ARG A 208 -7.08 13.34 21.10
CA ARG A 208 -8.16 12.75 20.29
C ARG A 208 -7.68 11.64 19.35
N ASP A 209 -6.71 11.94 18.48
CA ASP A 209 -6.38 11.08 17.33
C ASP A 209 -5.86 9.72 17.79
N TYR A 210 -4.96 9.72 18.76
CA TYR A 210 -4.48 8.52 19.42
C TYR A 210 -5.63 7.64 19.93
N SER A 211 -6.52 8.24 20.72
CA SER A 211 -7.65 7.53 21.32
C SER A 211 -8.59 6.97 20.24
N MET A 212 -8.81 7.72 19.18
CA MET A 212 -9.64 7.28 18.07
C MET A 212 -9.03 6.07 17.34
N TYR A 213 -7.72 6.06 17.05
CA TYR A 213 -7.08 4.93 16.37
C TYR A 213 -6.98 3.68 17.23
N VAL A 214 -6.76 3.85 18.53
CA VAL A 214 -6.94 2.75 19.50
C VAL A 214 -8.35 2.19 19.35
N THR A 215 -9.38 3.04 19.43
CA THR A 215 -10.77 2.58 19.30
C THR A 215 -11.05 1.89 17.97
N ALA A 216 -10.48 2.37 16.87
CA ALA A 216 -10.59 1.70 15.58
C ALA A 216 -9.98 0.30 15.64
N HIS A 217 -8.78 0.12 16.22
CA HIS A 217 -8.20 -1.20 16.42
C HIS A 217 -9.10 -2.12 17.26
N GLU A 218 -9.71 -1.59 18.31
CA GLU A 218 -10.56 -2.37 19.23
C GLU A 218 -11.92 -2.75 18.63
N ILE A 219 -12.51 -1.89 17.79
CA ILE A 219 -13.64 -2.29 16.96
C ILE A 219 -13.19 -3.35 15.94
N GLY A 220 -11.94 -3.29 15.46
CA GLY A 220 -11.33 -4.34 14.67
C GLY A 220 -11.38 -5.70 15.38
N HIS A 221 -11.05 -5.76 16.68
CA HIS A 221 -11.22 -6.99 17.48
C HIS A 221 -12.67 -7.43 17.63
N HIS A 222 -13.61 -6.49 17.77
CA HIS A 222 -15.03 -6.81 17.80
C HIS A 222 -15.51 -7.45 16.48
N LEU A 223 -14.96 -7.02 15.34
CA LEU A 223 -15.38 -7.50 14.02
C LEU A 223 -14.62 -8.76 13.55
N LEU A 224 -13.32 -8.83 13.79
CA LEU A 224 -12.42 -9.91 13.33
C LEU A 224 -12.15 -10.97 14.41
N GLY A 225 -12.57 -10.73 15.65
CA GLY A 225 -12.21 -11.51 16.84
C GLY A 225 -10.89 -11.07 17.47
N GLY A 226 -10.44 -11.78 18.52
CA GLY A 226 -9.22 -11.45 19.29
C GLY A 226 -7.88 -11.64 18.55
N MET A 227 -7.88 -11.65 17.22
CA MET A 227 -6.70 -11.89 16.40
C MET A 227 -5.84 -10.65 16.20
N HIS A 228 -4.54 -10.88 16.05
CA HIS A 228 -3.57 -9.89 15.59
C HIS A 228 -2.86 -10.43 14.34
N ILE A 229 -2.40 -9.51 13.49
CA ILE A 229 -1.67 -9.81 12.27
C ILE A 229 -0.21 -9.40 12.45
N ASN A 230 0.72 -10.21 11.94
CA ASN A 230 2.15 -9.89 11.92
C ASN A 230 2.64 -9.66 10.49
N GLY A 231 3.64 -8.78 10.32
CA GLY A 231 4.39 -8.63 9.06
C GLY A 231 3.94 -7.51 8.11
N ILE A 232 2.81 -6.85 8.39
CA ILE A 232 2.18 -5.88 7.47
C ILE A 232 2.27 -4.40 7.93
N SER A 233 2.91 -4.14 9.07
CA SER A 233 3.14 -2.79 9.61
C SER A 233 1.86 -1.93 9.64
N ASN A 234 1.93 -0.65 9.30
CA ASN A 234 0.83 0.31 9.33
C ASN A 234 -0.20 0.12 8.18
N LEU A 235 0.00 -0.84 7.26
CA LEU A 235 -0.95 -1.13 6.18
C LEU A 235 -2.15 -1.96 6.64
N GLY A 236 -2.08 -2.55 7.83
CA GLY A 236 -3.15 -3.32 8.46
C GLY A 236 -3.58 -2.75 9.81
N LEU A 237 -4.88 -2.83 10.09
CA LEU A 237 -5.47 -2.30 11.33
C LEU A 237 -5.05 -3.17 12.51
N MET A 238 -5.11 -4.50 12.33
CA MET A 238 -4.90 -5.50 13.37
C MET A 238 -3.41 -5.84 13.61
N THR A 239 -2.48 -5.03 13.11
CA THR A 239 -1.05 -5.23 13.37
C THR A 239 -0.73 -5.07 14.87
N GLY A 240 -0.02 -6.02 15.48
CA GLY A 240 0.35 -5.93 16.90
C GLY A 240 1.63 -5.11 17.13
N ALA A 241 1.55 -3.88 17.66
CA ALA A 241 2.73 -3.10 18.06
C ALA A 241 2.39 -1.98 19.07
N PRO A 242 3.31 -1.66 20.02
CA PRO A 242 3.06 -0.97 21.29
C PRO A 242 2.81 0.55 21.23
N PHE A 243 2.97 1.18 20.07
CA PHE A 243 2.66 2.60 19.89
C PHE A 243 1.46 2.75 18.95
N TRP A 244 0.30 2.95 19.56
CA TRP A 244 -0.97 3.22 18.88
C TRP A 244 -1.11 4.68 18.44
N ASN A 245 0.02 5.34 18.15
CA ASN A 245 0.12 6.76 17.82
C ASN A 245 -0.10 7.07 16.35
N ASP A 246 -0.12 6.07 15.49
CA ASP A 246 -0.21 6.27 14.06
C ASP A 246 -1.51 5.70 13.49
N ASP A 247 -2.10 6.51 12.63
CA ASP A 247 -3.18 6.15 11.74
C ASP A 247 -2.82 4.88 10.95
N ARG A 248 -3.73 3.90 10.87
CA ARG A 248 -3.47 2.60 10.21
C ARG A 248 -4.51 2.29 9.14
N GLY A 249 -4.04 1.78 8.01
CA GLY A 249 -4.91 1.29 6.95
C GLY A 249 -5.57 -0.03 7.30
N MET A 250 -6.41 -0.52 6.39
CA MET A 250 -6.93 -1.88 6.43
C MET A 250 -6.59 -2.56 5.11
N CYS A 251 -5.85 -3.66 5.17
CA CYS A 251 -5.37 -4.35 3.97
C CYS A 251 -6.46 -5.22 3.35
N ALA A 252 -6.27 -5.70 2.11
CA ALA A 252 -7.27 -6.56 1.48
C ALA A 252 -7.58 -7.84 2.28
N TRP A 253 -6.63 -8.36 3.06
CA TRP A 253 -6.82 -9.54 3.90
C TRP A 253 -7.89 -9.35 4.97
N GLU A 254 -7.87 -8.21 5.65
CA GLU A 254 -8.82 -7.85 6.71
C GLU A 254 -10.19 -7.54 6.09
N ARG A 255 -10.20 -6.72 5.04
CA ARG A 255 -11.43 -6.29 4.35
C ARG A 255 -12.19 -7.46 3.73
N GLU A 256 -11.50 -8.49 3.22
CA GLU A 256 -12.16 -9.67 2.66
C GLU A 256 -12.84 -10.52 3.73
N ARG A 257 -12.25 -10.67 4.92
CA ARG A 257 -12.87 -11.38 6.05
C ARG A 257 -14.10 -10.69 6.60
N LEU A 258 -14.08 -9.37 6.59
CA LEU A 258 -15.23 -8.55 6.93
C LEU A 258 -16.31 -8.57 5.84
N GLY A 259 -16.09 -9.27 4.72
CA GLY A 259 -17.00 -9.32 3.59
C GLY A 259 -17.09 -8.00 2.82
N TRP A 260 -16.18 -7.04 3.05
CA TRP A 260 -16.19 -5.75 2.36
C TRP A 260 -15.54 -5.81 0.98
N MET A 261 -14.85 -6.89 0.68
CA MET A 261 -14.29 -7.12 -0.65
C MET A 261 -14.20 -8.60 -0.98
N SER A 262 -13.83 -8.89 -2.21
CA SER A 262 -13.61 -10.27 -2.66
C SER A 262 -12.34 -10.37 -3.49
N TYR A 263 -11.67 -11.51 -3.37
CA TYR A 263 -10.53 -11.81 -4.23
C TYR A 263 -10.96 -12.19 -5.64
N VAL A 264 -10.13 -11.84 -6.59
CA VAL A 264 -10.11 -12.44 -7.93
C VAL A 264 -8.97 -13.45 -7.97
N THR A 265 -9.31 -14.74 -7.93
CA THR A 265 -8.31 -15.82 -7.89
C THR A 265 -7.70 -16.07 -9.27
N ARG A 266 -6.36 -16.19 -9.35
CA ARG A 266 -5.62 -16.54 -10.58
C ARG A 266 -4.59 -17.63 -10.31
N SER A 267 -4.48 -18.59 -11.25
CA SER A 267 -3.55 -19.73 -11.16
C SER A 267 -3.02 -20.18 -12.53
N THR A 268 -3.27 -19.40 -13.59
CA THR A 268 -2.84 -19.68 -14.97
C THR A 268 -2.38 -18.40 -15.64
N ASN A 269 -1.54 -18.50 -16.67
CA ASN A 269 -1.03 -17.33 -17.39
C ASN A 269 -2.18 -16.43 -17.83
N CYS A 270 -2.10 -15.15 -17.52
CA CYS A 270 -3.11 -14.19 -17.93
C CYS A 270 -2.58 -12.75 -17.90
N PHE A 271 -3.27 -11.87 -18.62
CA PHE A 271 -3.14 -10.43 -18.45
C PHE A 271 -4.34 -9.94 -17.63
N TYR A 272 -4.12 -9.01 -16.70
CA TYR A 272 -5.15 -8.50 -15.80
C TYR A 272 -5.00 -6.99 -15.58
N TRP A 273 -6.14 -6.28 -15.60
CA TRP A 273 -6.22 -4.88 -15.18
C TRP A 273 -6.50 -4.82 -13.68
N LEU A 274 -5.52 -4.41 -12.90
CA LEU A 274 -5.61 -4.20 -11.47
C LEU A 274 -6.02 -2.75 -11.18
N SER A 275 -7.14 -2.60 -10.47
CA SER A 275 -7.70 -1.32 -10.04
C SER A 275 -7.43 -1.11 -8.55
N ASP A 276 -7.58 0.14 -8.10
CA ASP A 276 -7.41 0.49 -6.69
C ASP A 276 -8.31 -0.36 -5.78
N TYR A 277 -7.70 -1.00 -4.77
CA TYR A 277 -8.39 -2.00 -3.96
C TYR A 277 -9.45 -1.38 -3.03
N MET A 278 -9.24 -0.15 -2.58
CA MET A 278 -10.16 0.60 -1.71
C MET A 278 -11.46 0.90 -2.42
N THR A 279 -11.38 1.51 -3.60
CA THR A 279 -12.55 1.98 -4.36
C THR A 279 -13.27 0.87 -5.12
N THR A 280 -12.56 -0.19 -5.53
CA THR A 280 -13.16 -1.27 -6.33
C THR A 280 -13.52 -2.52 -5.55
N ASN A 281 -13.12 -2.60 -4.27
CA ASN A 281 -13.32 -3.76 -3.40
C ASN A 281 -12.80 -5.06 -4.04
N LYS A 282 -11.66 -4.98 -4.74
CA LYS A 282 -11.03 -6.13 -5.41
C LYS A 282 -9.52 -6.12 -5.19
N ALA A 283 -9.00 -7.31 -4.91
CA ALA A 283 -7.58 -7.64 -4.94
C ALA A 283 -7.41 -8.99 -5.63
N LEU A 284 -6.23 -9.30 -6.13
CA LEU A 284 -5.94 -10.63 -6.68
C LEU A 284 -5.49 -11.58 -5.57
N LYS A 285 -5.84 -12.86 -5.72
CA LYS A 285 -5.34 -13.95 -4.89
C LYS A 285 -4.64 -14.99 -5.75
N ILE A 286 -3.40 -15.31 -5.42
CA ILE A 286 -2.62 -16.36 -6.08
C ILE A 286 -2.42 -17.51 -5.08
N PRO A 287 -3.17 -18.62 -5.21
CA PRO A 287 -3.08 -19.73 -4.26
C PRO A 287 -1.76 -20.49 -4.43
N ILE A 288 -1.12 -20.83 -3.30
CA ILE A 288 0.08 -21.69 -3.25
C ILE A 288 -0.30 -23.05 -2.66
N SER A 289 -0.98 -23.04 -1.52
CA SER A 289 -1.52 -24.22 -0.84
C SER A 289 -2.86 -23.87 -0.17
N THR A 290 -3.41 -24.78 0.63
CA THR A 290 -4.63 -24.55 1.40
C THR A 290 -4.54 -23.31 2.31
N ASN A 291 -3.38 -23.09 2.94
CA ASN A 291 -3.18 -22.02 3.92
C ASN A 291 -2.14 -20.97 3.49
N LYS A 292 -1.49 -21.14 2.34
CA LYS A 292 -0.51 -20.16 1.81
C LYS A 292 -0.97 -19.60 0.48
N PHE A 293 -0.90 -18.28 0.32
CA PHE A 293 -1.27 -17.60 -0.91
C PHE A 293 -0.63 -16.21 -0.97
N PHE A 294 -0.52 -15.66 -2.19
CA PHE A 294 -0.23 -14.25 -2.36
C PHE A 294 -1.51 -13.44 -2.51
N ILE A 295 -1.50 -12.23 -1.99
CA ILE A 295 -2.44 -11.16 -2.34
C ILE A 295 -1.68 -10.13 -3.16
N ILE A 296 -2.29 -9.63 -4.23
CA ILE A 296 -1.75 -8.52 -5.01
C ILE A 296 -2.81 -7.43 -5.05
N GLU A 297 -2.46 -6.23 -4.58
CA GLU A 297 -3.35 -5.09 -4.56
C GLU A 297 -2.68 -3.83 -5.10
N TYR A 298 -3.46 -3.01 -5.79
CA TYR A 298 -3.02 -1.68 -6.21
C TYR A 298 -3.53 -0.68 -5.16
N ARG A 299 -2.60 0.07 -4.56
CA ARG A 299 -2.87 1.16 -3.63
C ARG A 299 -2.67 2.49 -4.33
N LYS A 300 -3.75 3.25 -4.47
CA LYS A 300 -3.70 4.60 -5.05
C LYS A 300 -3.51 5.70 -4.01
N LYS A 301 -3.48 5.37 -2.70
CA LYS A 301 -3.35 6.33 -1.61
C LYS A 301 -4.41 7.44 -1.63
N LEU A 302 -5.66 7.04 -1.91
CA LEU A 302 -6.80 7.97 -1.96
C LEU A 302 -7.28 8.41 -0.58
N SER A 303 -7.02 7.60 0.45
CA SER A 303 -7.39 7.88 1.84
C SER A 303 -6.14 8.30 2.63
N PRO A 304 -6.26 9.26 3.58
CA PRO A 304 -5.16 9.56 4.50
C PRO A 304 -4.77 8.35 5.36
N HIS A 305 -5.68 7.39 5.51
CA HIS A 305 -5.49 6.15 6.26
C HIS A 305 -4.73 5.08 5.45
N ASP A 306 -4.56 5.25 4.14
CA ASP A 306 -3.73 4.36 3.33
C ASP A 306 -2.24 4.70 3.55
N LYS A 307 -1.59 3.93 4.42
CA LYS A 307 -0.21 4.14 4.89
C LYS A 307 0.87 3.53 4.00
N ALA A 308 0.55 3.19 2.75
CA ALA A 308 1.57 2.92 1.76
C ALA A 308 2.47 4.16 1.59
N GLY A 309 3.80 4.00 1.47
CA GLY A 309 4.71 5.10 1.16
C GLY A 309 4.52 5.61 -0.26
N ASP A 310 4.39 4.69 -1.22
CA ASP A 310 4.18 5.01 -2.63
C ASP A 310 2.83 4.56 -3.18
N GLU A 311 2.39 5.26 -4.23
CA GLU A 311 1.34 4.73 -5.10
C GLU A 311 1.92 3.58 -5.94
N GLY A 312 1.29 2.41 -5.87
CA GLY A 312 1.65 1.30 -6.75
C GLY A 312 1.11 -0.05 -6.31
N ILE A 313 1.74 -1.11 -6.82
CA ILE A 313 1.31 -2.49 -6.54
C ILE A 313 2.05 -3.02 -5.33
N TYR A 314 1.30 -3.47 -4.34
CA TYR A 314 1.81 -4.19 -3.17
C TYR A 314 1.49 -5.68 -3.31
N VAL A 315 2.47 -6.51 -2.97
CA VAL A 315 2.35 -7.97 -2.99
C VAL A 315 2.54 -8.46 -1.56
N TYR A 316 1.60 -9.26 -1.08
CA TYR A 316 1.66 -9.87 0.24
C TYR A 316 1.76 -11.37 0.13
N HIS A 317 2.67 -11.98 0.88
CA HIS A 317 2.70 -13.41 1.11
C HIS A 317 1.98 -13.72 2.42
N VAL A 318 0.88 -14.45 2.33
CA VAL A 318 0.03 -14.80 3.47
C VAL A 318 0.26 -16.25 3.85
N THR A 319 0.60 -16.49 5.11
CA THR A 319 0.48 -17.78 5.78
C THR A 319 -0.67 -17.69 6.78
N ASN A 320 -1.79 -18.30 6.41
CA ASN A 320 -3.02 -18.23 7.19
C ASN A 320 -3.04 -19.34 8.25
N ASP A 321 -2.62 -18.97 9.46
CA ASP A 321 -2.82 -19.78 10.66
C ASP A 321 -4.05 -19.23 11.43
N ASP A 322 -4.94 -20.12 11.88
CA ASP A 322 -6.30 -19.78 12.34
C ASP A 322 -6.36 -18.83 13.57
N TRP A 323 -5.24 -18.53 14.22
CA TRP A 323 -5.16 -17.69 15.42
C TRP A 323 -4.24 -16.45 15.29
N ALA A 324 -3.28 -16.47 14.36
CA ALA A 324 -2.32 -15.38 14.15
C ALA A 324 -1.72 -15.48 12.74
N PRO A 325 -2.40 -14.95 11.71
CA PRO A 325 -1.88 -14.96 10.35
C PRO A 325 -0.57 -14.17 10.26
N THR A 326 0.37 -14.71 9.50
CA THR A 326 1.57 -13.97 9.09
C THR A 326 1.34 -13.45 7.68
N ILE A 327 1.46 -12.13 7.51
CA ILE A 327 1.33 -11.45 6.23
C ILE A 327 2.63 -10.69 5.99
N ASP A 328 3.49 -11.23 5.14
CA ASP A 328 4.75 -10.59 4.78
C ASP A 328 4.52 -9.69 3.56
N VAL A 329 4.87 -8.39 3.63
CA VAL A 329 4.89 -7.51 2.45
C VAL A 329 6.17 -7.77 1.67
N GLU A 330 6.03 -8.09 0.38
CA GLU A 330 7.16 -8.31 -0.52
C GLU A 330 7.66 -6.96 -1.05
N CYS A 331 8.88 -6.57 -0.65
CA CYS A 331 9.46 -5.28 -1.02
C CYS A 331 9.75 -5.21 -2.53
N ALA A 332 9.40 -4.10 -3.18
CA ALA A 332 9.71 -3.91 -4.59
C ALA A 332 11.18 -3.59 -4.84
N ASP A 333 11.86 -2.96 -3.88
CA ASP A 333 13.24 -2.54 -4.02
C ASP A 333 14.25 -3.65 -3.68
N GLY A 334 13.79 -4.69 -2.98
CA GLY A 334 14.54 -5.87 -2.61
C GLY A 334 15.26 -5.84 -1.26
N ASN A 335 15.05 -4.83 -0.40
CA ASN A 335 16.13 -4.45 0.51
C ASN A 335 15.97 -4.80 2.00
N TRP A 336 17.07 -4.95 2.76
CA TRP A 336 17.88 -6.18 2.78
C TRP A 336 17.54 -7.06 3.98
N ASN A 337 18.35 -8.08 4.26
CA ASN A 337 17.98 -9.20 5.14
C ASN A 337 18.79 -9.31 6.39
N PHE A 338 18.15 -9.81 7.49
CA PHE A 338 18.67 -10.20 8.83
C PHE A 338 18.94 -11.73 8.96
N VAL A 339 19.77 -12.18 9.91
CA VAL A 339 20.20 -13.57 10.25
C VAL A 339 20.11 -13.85 11.76
N LYS A 340 19.21 -14.74 12.18
CA LYS A 340 19.00 -15.04 13.61
C LYS A 340 20.09 -15.95 14.22
N ASP A 341 20.74 -15.56 15.31
CA ASP A 341 21.55 -16.43 16.19
C ASP A 341 20.62 -17.10 17.22
N PHE A 342 20.63 -18.43 17.22
CA PHE A 342 19.71 -19.30 17.95
C PHE A 342 20.17 -19.65 19.37
N THR A 343 21.28 -19.07 19.83
CA THR A 343 21.75 -19.18 21.22
C THR A 343 21.35 -17.96 22.05
N THR A 344 21.14 -16.82 21.38
CA THR A 344 20.89 -15.47 21.93
C THR A 344 19.56 -14.87 21.45
N GLU A 345 18.83 -15.55 20.56
CA GLU A 345 17.59 -15.14 19.90
C GLU A 345 17.69 -13.84 19.03
N THR A 346 18.72 -13.63 18.23
CA THR A 346 18.98 -12.33 17.54
C THR A 346 19.16 -12.36 16.02
N LEU A 347 18.31 -11.68 15.21
CA LEU A 347 18.34 -11.50 13.73
C LEU A 347 19.48 -10.51 13.26
N THR A 348 20.28 -10.79 12.22
CA THR A 348 21.53 -10.08 11.75
C THR A 348 21.61 -9.75 10.24
N ARG A 349 21.47 -8.48 9.79
CA ARG A 349 21.47 -8.19 8.33
C ARG A 349 22.80 -8.38 7.63
N THR A 350 22.77 -8.92 6.41
CA THR A 350 23.96 -9.31 5.64
C THR A 350 24.21 -8.45 4.40
N THR A 351 23.43 -7.38 4.18
CA THR A 351 23.59 -6.26 3.21
C THR A 351 23.17 -6.51 1.77
N PRO A 352 22.76 -5.48 0.97
CA PRO A 352 22.66 -4.01 1.21
C PRO A 352 21.35 -3.25 0.86
N ASN A 353 20.75 -2.55 1.84
CA ASN A 353 19.65 -1.57 1.68
C ASN A 353 20.17 -0.19 1.18
N PRO A 354 19.66 0.39 0.08
CA PRO A 354 20.33 1.47 -0.62
C PRO A 354 19.78 2.89 -0.41
N THR A 355 18.89 3.17 0.58
CA THR A 355 18.86 4.45 1.37
C THR A 355 17.63 4.65 2.30
N GLY A 356 17.04 3.61 2.92
CA GLY A 356 16.10 3.84 4.04
C GLY A 356 16.84 4.42 5.25
N SER A 357 16.40 5.58 5.77
CA SER A 357 17.05 6.21 6.94
C SER A 357 16.64 5.60 8.28
N ASP A 358 15.59 4.79 8.33
CA ASP A 358 15.14 3.90 9.41
C ASP A 358 14.25 2.82 8.75
N ASP A 359 13.91 1.72 9.44
CA ASP A 359 12.86 0.71 9.08
C ASP A 359 13.32 -0.75 8.83
N GLU A 360 14.29 -1.24 9.60
CA GLU A 360 14.71 -2.66 9.55
C GLU A 360 14.58 -3.38 10.92
N MET A 361 13.78 -4.46 10.98
CA MET A 361 13.49 -5.37 12.11
C MET A 361 14.52 -5.54 13.25
N ASN A 362 14.05 -5.55 14.50
CA ASN A 362 14.73 -6.20 15.63
C ASN A 362 13.73 -6.94 16.54
N TYR A 363 14.00 -8.20 16.91
CA TYR A 363 13.15 -9.00 17.82
C TYR A 363 14.01 -9.51 18.98
N LEU A 364 13.63 -9.18 20.22
CA LEU A 364 14.15 -9.84 21.41
C LEU A 364 13.01 -10.49 22.20
N SER A 365 13.30 -11.73 22.57
CA SER A 365 12.79 -12.54 23.68
C SER A 365 11.41 -13.19 23.56
N GLY A 366 11.46 -14.52 23.42
CA GLY A 366 10.37 -15.43 23.75
C GLY A 366 9.79 -15.20 25.16
N SER A 367 8.52 -14.85 25.17
CA SER A 367 7.55 -15.37 26.13
C SER A 367 6.18 -15.22 25.49
N TYR A 368 5.44 -16.32 25.49
CA TYR A 368 4.04 -16.34 25.08
C TYR A 368 3.26 -15.32 25.91
N GLY A 369 2.69 -14.34 25.23
CA GLY A 369 1.86 -13.31 25.84
C GLY A 369 2.08 -11.98 25.15
N CYS A 370 1.08 -11.55 24.39
CA CYS A 370 0.90 -10.15 24.03
C CYS A 370 1.18 -9.29 25.26
N PHE A 371 1.85 -8.15 25.09
CA PHE A 371 2.27 -7.14 26.07
C PHE A 371 3.80 -7.05 26.31
N ALA A 372 4.39 -6.02 25.67
CA ALA A 372 5.68 -5.31 25.81
C ALA A 372 6.26 -5.18 27.25
N PRO A 373 7.51 -4.71 27.52
CA PRO A 373 8.19 -3.55 26.91
C PRO A 373 9.72 -3.76 26.67
N TYR A 374 10.50 -2.99 25.91
CA TYR A 374 10.84 -1.57 26.01
C TYR A 374 11.59 -1.21 24.71
N TYR A 375 11.22 -0.09 24.10
CA TYR A 375 11.47 0.32 22.72
C TYR A 375 12.90 0.25 22.17
N HIS A 376 12.99 -0.10 20.87
CA HIS A 376 13.39 0.86 19.83
C HIS A 376 12.46 0.69 18.61
N GLU A 377 12.22 1.78 17.90
CA GLU A 377 11.15 2.01 16.91
C GLU A 377 11.16 0.98 15.74
N ASN A 378 9.96 0.62 15.24
CA ASN A 378 9.69 -0.08 13.96
C ASN A 378 10.01 -1.59 13.85
N SER A 379 9.37 -2.43 14.68
CA SER A 379 9.53 -3.88 14.63
C SER A 379 8.52 -4.61 13.72
N ALA A 380 9.06 -5.36 12.73
CA ALA A 380 8.45 -6.41 11.90
C ALA A 380 7.90 -6.06 10.50
N GLY A 381 8.49 -5.08 9.81
CA GLY A 381 8.10 -4.60 8.47
C GLY A 381 8.61 -5.45 7.29
N GLY A 382 7.66 -5.93 6.46
CA GLY A 382 7.84 -5.83 5.02
C GLY A 382 7.72 -4.37 4.60
N ASP A 383 8.38 -3.98 3.52
CA ASP A 383 8.47 -2.58 3.11
C ASP A 383 7.10 -2.03 2.70
N THR A 384 6.61 -1.07 3.48
CA THR A 384 5.38 -0.34 3.17
C THR A 384 5.65 0.83 2.25
N GLU A 385 6.91 1.20 2.05
CA GLU A 385 7.32 2.41 1.37
C GLU A 385 7.37 2.22 -0.14
N ASP A 386 8.01 1.16 -0.64
CA ASP A 386 8.24 1.02 -2.08
C ASP A 386 7.29 0.01 -2.77
N ALA A 387 6.50 0.51 -3.69
CA ALA A 387 5.57 -0.28 -4.49
C ALA A 387 6.19 -0.78 -5.81
N PHE A 388 5.69 -1.90 -6.33
CA PHE A 388 6.03 -2.32 -7.71
C PHE A 388 5.40 -1.34 -8.71
N ASP A 389 6.23 -0.84 -9.62
CA ASP A 389 5.90 0.21 -10.59
C ASP A 389 6.74 0.08 -11.87
N LEU A 390 6.22 0.60 -12.99
CA LEU A 390 6.91 0.59 -14.30
C LEU A 390 8.26 1.31 -14.31
N GLU A 391 8.45 2.31 -13.45
CA GLU A 391 9.66 3.14 -13.44
C GLU A 391 10.64 2.73 -12.34
N PHE A 392 10.19 1.90 -11.38
CA PHE A 392 10.98 1.53 -10.21
C PHE A 392 11.35 0.04 -10.16
N ASN A 393 10.36 -0.85 -10.03
CA ASN A 393 10.54 -2.29 -10.21
C ASN A 393 9.27 -2.89 -10.82
N ASP A 394 9.36 -3.36 -12.05
CA ASP A 394 8.22 -3.84 -12.84
C ASP A 394 8.08 -5.36 -12.85
N VAL A 395 8.94 -6.10 -12.12
CA VAL A 395 8.93 -7.57 -12.09
C VAL A 395 9.02 -8.11 -10.66
N PHE A 396 8.04 -8.94 -10.30
CA PHE A 396 8.07 -9.83 -9.14
C PHE A 396 8.10 -11.28 -9.63
N SER A 397 9.16 -12.03 -9.32
CA SER A 397 9.39 -13.39 -9.80
C SER A 397 10.03 -14.26 -8.70
N PRO A 398 10.11 -15.59 -8.88
CA PRO A 398 10.75 -16.48 -7.91
C PRO A 398 12.27 -16.22 -7.75
N LYS A 399 12.85 -15.37 -8.63
CA LYS A 399 14.26 -15.00 -8.69
C LYS A 399 14.48 -13.49 -8.62
N SER A 400 13.42 -12.69 -8.49
CA SER A 400 13.51 -11.24 -8.35
C SER A 400 13.90 -10.86 -6.92
N ASN A 401 13.90 -9.56 -6.62
CA ASN A 401 14.40 -9.01 -5.38
C ASN A 401 13.22 -8.54 -4.49
N PRO A 402 13.09 -9.05 -3.25
CA PRO A 402 13.89 -10.12 -2.66
C PRO A 402 13.45 -11.49 -3.19
N ARG A 403 14.36 -12.45 -3.19
CA ARG A 403 14.03 -13.85 -3.49
C ARG A 403 13.05 -14.32 -2.41
N SER A 404 11.84 -14.75 -2.79
CA SER A 404 10.86 -15.31 -1.85
C SER A 404 11.40 -16.63 -1.26
N THR A 405 12.16 -16.59 -0.15
CA THR A 405 12.90 -17.77 0.34
C THR A 405 12.06 -18.79 1.11
N ASN A 406 10.76 -18.58 1.31
CA ASN A 406 9.96 -19.44 2.19
C ASN A 406 9.00 -20.43 1.50
N SER A 407 9.09 -20.57 0.18
CA SER A 407 8.36 -21.63 -0.52
C SER A 407 9.15 -22.16 -1.70
N THR A 408 9.52 -23.45 -1.64
CA THR A 408 10.00 -24.23 -2.78
C THR A 408 8.92 -24.45 -3.86
N SER A 409 7.77 -23.76 -3.78
CA SER A 409 6.62 -23.90 -4.69
C SER A 409 6.12 -22.58 -5.29
N MET A 410 6.88 -21.48 -5.22
CA MET A 410 6.51 -20.26 -5.93
C MET A 410 6.89 -20.40 -7.42
N ASP A 411 5.90 -20.77 -8.23
CA ASP A 411 6.04 -20.95 -9.68
C ASP A 411 5.27 -19.88 -10.46
N PHE A 412 5.32 -18.61 -10.03
CA PHE A 412 4.74 -17.53 -10.85
C PHE A 412 5.56 -16.24 -10.86
N THR A 413 5.40 -15.47 -11.92
CA THR A 413 5.95 -14.13 -12.10
C THR A 413 4.83 -13.15 -12.41
N MET A 414 4.88 -11.98 -11.79
CA MET A 414 4.10 -10.80 -12.15
C MET A 414 5.02 -9.81 -12.87
N GLU A 415 4.60 -9.36 -14.05
CA GLU A 415 5.22 -8.27 -14.79
C GLU A 415 4.22 -7.12 -14.94
N VAL A 416 4.61 -5.92 -14.53
CA VAL A 416 3.86 -4.70 -14.78
C VAL A 416 4.09 -4.27 -16.23
N LYS A 417 3.03 -4.23 -17.04
CA LYS A 417 3.09 -3.89 -18.48
C LYS A 417 2.65 -2.47 -18.77
N TYR A 418 1.66 -1.98 -18.03
CA TYR A 418 1.02 -0.69 -18.27
C TYR A 418 0.64 -0.02 -16.95
N LYS A 419 0.70 1.32 -16.94
CA LYS A 419 0.15 2.18 -15.90
C LYS A 419 -0.75 3.20 -16.57
N THR A 420 -1.96 3.36 -16.04
CA THR A 420 -2.91 4.42 -16.42
C THR A 420 -3.22 5.24 -15.19
N SER A 421 -3.97 6.34 -15.32
CA SER A 421 -4.40 7.14 -14.15
C SER A 421 -5.33 6.40 -13.18
N LEU A 422 -5.85 5.22 -13.55
CA LEU A 422 -6.82 4.46 -12.76
C LEU A 422 -6.41 3.03 -12.46
N ASN A 423 -5.51 2.45 -13.25
CA ASN A 423 -5.24 1.02 -13.22
C ASN A 423 -3.79 0.70 -13.63
N TYR A 424 -3.29 -0.41 -13.11
CA TYR A 424 -2.13 -1.12 -13.63
C TYR A 424 -2.55 -2.31 -14.50
N GLY A 425 -1.89 -2.48 -15.63
CA GLY A 425 -2.01 -3.68 -16.45
C GLY A 425 -0.84 -4.62 -16.14
N ILE A 426 -1.12 -5.79 -15.59
CA ILE A 426 -0.12 -6.79 -15.23
C ILE A 426 -0.26 -8.07 -16.05
N SER A 427 0.86 -8.71 -16.35
CA SER A 427 0.92 -10.08 -16.86
C SER A 427 1.33 -11.02 -15.73
N LEU A 428 0.62 -12.14 -15.58
CA LEU A 428 0.97 -13.23 -14.69
C LEU A 428 1.43 -14.43 -15.52
N TYR A 429 2.57 -15.02 -15.16
CA TYR A 429 3.16 -16.18 -15.82
C TYR A 429 3.36 -17.32 -14.82
N PHE A 430 2.70 -18.46 -15.03
CA PHE A 430 2.76 -19.65 -14.17
C PHE A 430 3.49 -20.82 -14.86
N THR A 431 3.20 -21.09 -16.13
CA THR A 431 3.81 -22.23 -16.86
C THR A 431 5.19 -21.90 -17.42
N THR A 432 5.48 -20.61 -17.59
CA THR A 432 6.75 -20.08 -18.11
C THR A 432 7.12 -18.83 -17.30
N PRO A 433 7.49 -18.97 -16.01
CA PRO A 433 7.69 -17.83 -15.12
C PRO A 433 8.70 -16.79 -15.64
N TYR A 434 9.64 -17.20 -16.48
CA TYR A 434 10.69 -16.34 -17.04
C TYR A 434 10.43 -15.93 -18.50
N ALA A 435 9.16 -15.92 -18.95
CA ALA A 435 8.81 -15.43 -20.29
C ALA A 435 8.61 -13.89 -20.35
N GLY A 436 8.61 -13.23 -19.19
CA GLY A 436 8.55 -11.77 -19.07
C GLY A 436 9.93 -11.14 -19.15
N LYS A 437 10.01 -9.84 -18.86
CA LYS A 437 11.31 -9.15 -18.72
C LYS A 437 12.13 -9.75 -17.56
N PRO A 438 13.46 -9.63 -17.61
CA PRO A 438 14.29 -9.94 -16.46
C PRO A 438 14.09 -8.90 -15.35
N SER A 439 14.35 -9.33 -14.11
CA SER A 439 14.33 -8.48 -12.93
C SER A 439 15.41 -7.41 -13.00
N LYS A 440 15.19 -6.24 -12.39
CA LYS A 440 16.22 -5.18 -12.38
C LYS A 440 17.49 -5.63 -11.64
N PRO A 441 18.69 -5.26 -12.12
CA PRO A 441 19.92 -5.46 -11.35
C PRO A 441 19.85 -4.71 -10.01
N GLN A 442 20.36 -5.34 -8.95
CA GLN A 442 20.38 -4.77 -7.60
C GLN A 442 21.78 -4.57 -7.08
N ASN A 443 21.88 -3.75 -6.03
CA ASN A 443 23.12 -3.46 -5.31
C ASN A 443 24.22 -2.91 -6.20
N LEU A 444 23.86 -2.06 -7.15
CA LEU A 444 24.88 -1.38 -7.91
C LEU A 444 25.67 -0.47 -6.96
N THR A 445 26.97 -0.68 -6.90
CA THR A 445 27.90 0.17 -6.14
C THR A 445 29.07 0.56 -7.02
N ALA A 446 29.56 1.79 -6.85
CA ALA A 446 30.76 2.29 -7.51
C ALA A 446 31.86 2.53 -6.47
N THR A 447 33.02 1.88 -6.64
CA THR A 447 34.16 2.00 -5.71
C THR A 447 35.46 2.18 -6.48
N TRP A 448 36.48 2.78 -5.89
CA TRP A 448 37.78 2.93 -6.55
C TRP A 448 38.61 1.64 -6.50
N VAL A 449 39.10 1.19 -7.66
CA VAL A 449 40.12 0.14 -7.76
C VAL A 449 41.26 0.65 -8.63
N GLY A 450 42.43 0.84 -8.02
CA GLY A 450 43.49 1.64 -8.64
C GLY A 450 42.99 3.07 -8.88
N ASP A 451 43.18 3.57 -10.09
CA ASP A 451 42.77 4.92 -10.50
C ASP A 451 41.41 4.97 -11.21
N HIS A 452 40.69 3.84 -11.29
CA HIS A 452 39.43 3.74 -12.04
C HIS A 452 38.27 3.27 -11.15
N PRO A 453 37.02 3.71 -11.42
CA PRO A 453 35.87 3.19 -10.71
C PRO A 453 35.53 1.78 -11.19
N LYS A 454 35.40 0.88 -10.22
CA LYS A 454 34.84 -0.46 -10.36
C LYS A 454 33.38 -0.44 -9.92
N LEU A 455 32.51 -0.82 -10.84
CA LEU A 455 31.11 -1.12 -10.58
C LEU A 455 30.97 -2.58 -10.16
N THR A 456 30.13 -2.83 -9.16
CA THR A 456 29.71 -4.18 -8.76
C THR A 456 28.21 -4.23 -8.52
N TRP A 457 27.55 -5.33 -8.88
CA TRP A 457 26.13 -5.56 -8.66
C TRP A 457 25.83 -7.06 -8.49
N ASN A 458 24.65 -7.39 -7.98
CA ASN A 458 24.21 -8.78 -7.83
C ASN A 458 23.95 -9.41 -9.20
N ARG A 459 24.36 -10.67 -9.35
CA ARG A 459 24.00 -11.47 -10.53
C ARG A 459 22.50 -11.80 -10.51
N ASN A 460 21.78 -11.49 -11.59
CA ASN A 460 20.43 -12.01 -11.83
C ASN A 460 20.43 -13.55 -11.90
N GLU A 461 19.55 -14.20 -11.11
CA GLU A 461 19.47 -15.67 -11.04
C GLU A 461 18.49 -16.29 -12.04
N GLU A 462 17.79 -15.48 -12.82
CA GLU A 462 16.86 -15.95 -13.85
C GLU A 462 17.58 -16.84 -14.88
N PRO A 463 16.99 -17.99 -15.28
CA PRO A 463 17.69 -19.02 -16.05
C PRO A 463 17.95 -18.62 -17.51
N ASP A 464 17.21 -17.64 -18.03
CA ASP A 464 17.25 -17.17 -19.40
C ASP A 464 18.03 -15.86 -19.57
N MET A 465 18.81 -15.47 -18.55
CA MET A 465 19.69 -14.30 -18.60
C MET A 465 20.77 -14.38 -19.69
N LYS A 466 21.03 -13.25 -20.35
CA LYS A 466 22.03 -13.12 -21.42
C LYS A 466 23.17 -12.17 -21.07
N GLU A 467 22.86 -10.89 -20.80
CA GLU A 467 23.88 -9.83 -20.67
C GLU A 467 23.37 -8.64 -19.85
N TYR A 468 24.29 -7.72 -19.54
CA TYR A 468 24.01 -6.44 -18.89
C TYR A 468 24.42 -5.29 -19.81
N LYS A 469 23.66 -4.19 -19.81
CA LYS A 469 24.09 -2.92 -20.41
C LYS A 469 24.32 -1.89 -19.34
N ILE A 470 25.44 -1.18 -19.44
CA ILE A 470 25.89 -0.19 -18.45
C ILE A 470 25.73 1.20 -19.05
N TYR A 471 25.11 2.10 -18.29
CA TYR A 471 24.99 3.50 -18.64
C TYR A 471 25.70 4.38 -17.63
N ARG A 472 26.14 5.55 -18.08
CA ARG A 472 26.82 6.56 -17.28
C ARG A 472 26.24 7.93 -17.59
N LYS A 473 26.12 8.76 -16.57
CA LYS A 473 25.71 10.17 -16.65
C LYS A 473 26.70 11.03 -15.87
N ILE A 474 26.97 12.22 -16.36
CA ILE A 474 27.55 13.31 -15.56
C ILE A 474 26.39 14.18 -15.09
N GLU A 475 26.15 14.23 -13.78
CA GLU A 475 24.85 14.65 -13.21
C GLU A 475 24.32 16.01 -13.72
N ASP A 476 25.23 16.98 -13.90
CA ASP A 476 24.88 18.36 -14.28
C ASP A 476 25.14 18.70 -15.75
N GLU A 477 25.63 17.74 -16.56
CA GLU A 477 26.15 18.04 -17.89
C GLU A 477 25.53 17.22 -19.01
N THR A 478 25.21 15.95 -18.75
CA THR A 478 24.81 15.01 -19.80
C THR A 478 23.56 14.23 -19.43
N GLY A 479 22.90 13.66 -20.45
CA GLY A 479 21.93 12.59 -20.24
C GLY A 479 22.65 11.26 -19.98
N TRP A 480 21.90 10.21 -19.65
CA TRP A 480 22.44 8.85 -19.61
C TRP A 480 23.02 8.45 -20.96
N VAL A 481 24.28 8.00 -20.96
CA VAL A 481 25.00 7.53 -22.14
C VAL A 481 25.27 6.04 -21.98
N TYR A 482 24.97 5.26 -23.02
CA TYR A 482 25.35 3.85 -23.08
C TYR A 482 26.87 3.73 -23.14
N VAL A 483 27.45 2.93 -22.24
CA VAL A 483 28.89 2.74 -22.15
C VAL A 483 29.32 1.43 -22.78
N THR A 484 28.74 0.32 -22.34
CA THR A 484 29.15 -1.00 -22.80
C THR A 484 28.12 -2.08 -22.48
N THR A 485 28.33 -3.27 -23.07
CA THR A 485 27.60 -4.50 -22.78
C THR A 485 28.54 -5.51 -22.15
N LEU A 486 28.10 -6.17 -21.09
CA LEU A 486 28.82 -7.24 -20.39
C LEU A 486 28.00 -8.53 -20.45
N THR A 487 28.52 -9.57 -21.11
CA THR A 487 27.89 -10.90 -21.06
C THR A 487 27.85 -11.41 -19.63
N GLN A 488 26.69 -11.92 -19.20
CA GLN A 488 26.55 -12.44 -17.84
C GLN A 488 27.46 -13.65 -17.65
N THR A 489 28.20 -13.65 -16.54
CA THR A 489 29.03 -14.79 -16.14
C THR A 489 28.39 -15.56 -14.98
N SER A 490 29.00 -16.66 -14.57
CA SER A 490 28.58 -17.41 -13.38
C SER A 490 29.05 -16.78 -12.06
N SER A 491 29.83 -15.69 -12.07
CA SER A 491 30.32 -15.06 -10.84
C SER A 491 29.24 -14.22 -10.15
N SER A 492 29.29 -14.12 -8.82
CA SER A 492 28.51 -13.13 -8.07
C SER A 492 29.41 -12.52 -6.99
N PRO A 493 29.55 -11.18 -6.91
CA PRO A 493 28.89 -10.18 -7.74
C PRO A 493 29.40 -10.16 -9.19
N GLN A 494 28.61 -9.53 -10.07
CA GLN A 494 29.08 -9.08 -11.39
C GLN A 494 29.90 -7.80 -11.22
N SER A 495 30.84 -7.54 -12.14
CA SER A 495 31.66 -6.33 -12.04
C SER A 495 32.20 -5.85 -13.36
N TRP A 496 32.39 -4.54 -13.47
CA TRP A 496 33.02 -3.88 -14.61
C TRP A 496 33.83 -2.67 -14.13
N ILE A 497 34.92 -2.33 -14.84
CA ILE A 497 35.79 -1.19 -14.53
C ILE A 497 35.66 -0.17 -15.65
N ASP A 498 35.35 1.07 -15.28
CA ASP A 498 35.31 2.20 -16.20
C ASP A 498 36.71 2.80 -16.37
N ASN A 499 37.38 2.49 -17.47
CA ASN A 499 38.73 3.01 -17.72
C ASN A 499 38.74 4.45 -18.26
N ASP A 500 37.58 5.03 -18.57
CA ASP A 500 37.50 6.41 -19.07
C ASP A 500 37.41 7.44 -17.93
N VAL A 501 37.06 6.99 -16.72
CA VAL A 501 36.96 7.85 -15.54
C VAL A 501 38.16 7.58 -14.62
N ASN A 502 38.79 8.65 -14.18
CA ASN A 502 39.96 8.64 -13.31
C ASN A 502 39.62 9.16 -11.92
N LYS A 503 40.37 8.70 -10.93
CA LYS A 503 40.30 9.19 -9.57
C LYS A 503 40.78 10.65 -9.52
N PRO A 504 40.03 11.58 -8.91
CA PRO A 504 40.44 12.98 -8.90
C PRO A 504 41.72 13.19 -8.09
N GLY A 505 42.65 13.94 -8.67
CA GLY A 505 43.77 14.56 -8.00
C GLY A 505 43.38 15.85 -7.27
N LYS A 506 44.35 16.44 -6.55
CA LYS A 506 44.12 17.64 -5.71
C LYS A 506 43.71 18.89 -6.47
N PHE A 507 44.05 18.96 -7.76
CA PHE A 507 43.86 20.16 -8.60
C PHE A 507 42.98 19.88 -9.81
N ASP A 508 42.30 18.74 -9.84
CA ASP A 508 41.47 18.34 -10.97
C ASP A 508 40.06 18.92 -10.82
N ASP A 509 39.43 19.20 -11.95
CA ASP A 509 37.99 19.44 -12.00
C ASP A 509 37.26 18.13 -11.67
N ILE A 510 36.37 18.21 -10.69
CA ILE A 510 35.66 17.06 -10.12
C ILE A 510 34.23 17.06 -10.64
N PHE A 511 33.83 15.93 -11.21
CA PHE A 511 32.46 15.70 -11.65
C PHE A 511 31.86 14.51 -10.91
N THR A 512 30.56 14.56 -10.66
CA THR A 512 29.80 13.40 -10.14
C THR A 512 29.37 12.54 -11.33
N TYR A 513 29.95 11.34 -11.40
CA TYR A 513 29.56 10.32 -12.35
C TYR A 513 28.54 9.39 -11.69
N SER A 514 27.40 9.24 -12.33
CA SER A 514 26.36 8.28 -11.94
C SER A 514 26.28 7.15 -12.95
N TYR A 515 26.04 5.95 -12.45
CA TYR A 515 25.96 4.73 -13.22
C TYR A 515 24.65 4.02 -12.94
N ASP A 516 24.09 3.38 -13.96
CA ASP A 516 23.02 2.41 -13.80
C ASP A 516 23.27 1.20 -14.73
N VAL A 517 22.61 0.09 -14.41
CA VAL A 517 22.73 -1.15 -15.15
C VAL A 517 21.34 -1.70 -15.45
N VAL A 518 21.15 -2.22 -16.66
CA VAL A 518 19.96 -3.01 -17.03
C VAL A 518 20.37 -4.45 -17.34
N ALA A 519 19.50 -5.39 -17.00
CA ALA A 519 19.58 -6.80 -17.35
C ALA A 519 18.90 -7.03 -18.71
N VAL A 520 19.45 -7.96 -19.50
CA VAL A 520 18.90 -8.40 -20.79
C VAL A 520 18.83 -9.92 -20.81
N ASP A 521 17.67 -10.46 -21.19
CA ASP A 521 17.44 -11.89 -21.32
C ASP A 521 17.78 -12.44 -22.73
N SER A 522 17.62 -13.75 -22.90
CA SER A 522 17.86 -14.46 -24.16
C SER A 522 16.85 -14.12 -25.27
N SER A 523 15.70 -13.58 -24.91
CA SER A 523 14.67 -13.03 -25.82
C SER A 523 14.91 -11.55 -26.15
N ASN A 524 16.00 -10.95 -25.64
CA ASN A 524 16.35 -9.54 -25.73
C ASN A 524 15.35 -8.57 -25.07
N GLN A 525 14.59 -9.03 -24.08
CA GLN A 525 13.82 -8.13 -23.23
C GLN A 525 14.76 -7.50 -22.20
N VAL A 526 14.48 -6.25 -21.84
CA VAL A 526 15.34 -5.41 -21.00
C VAL A 526 14.60 -5.08 -19.72
N SER A 527 15.27 -5.23 -18.57
CA SER A 527 14.74 -4.82 -17.28
C SER A 527 14.59 -3.29 -17.19
N VAL A 528 13.91 -2.80 -16.16
CA VAL A 528 14.12 -1.40 -15.72
C VAL A 528 15.57 -1.20 -15.23
N HIS A 529 15.99 0.06 -15.16
CA HIS A 529 17.32 0.42 -14.68
C HIS A 529 17.46 0.08 -13.19
N SER A 530 18.66 -0.34 -12.79
CA SER A 530 19.01 -0.44 -11.38
C SER A 530 18.90 0.91 -10.68
N LEU A 531 18.89 0.89 -9.35
CA LEU A 531 19.23 2.10 -8.60
C LEU A 531 20.63 2.59 -9.01
N LYS A 532 20.80 3.92 -9.05
CA LYS A 532 22.05 4.52 -9.51
C LYS A 532 23.14 4.43 -8.44
N ALA A 533 24.37 4.17 -8.86
CA ALA A 533 25.56 4.36 -8.03
C ALA A 533 26.31 5.59 -8.51
N SER A 534 26.80 6.42 -7.58
CA SER A 534 27.52 7.65 -7.94
C SER A 534 28.92 7.70 -7.32
N ILE A 535 29.88 8.30 -8.05
CA ILE A 535 31.25 8.50 -7.60
C ILE A 535 31.81 9.79 -8.19
N ASN A 536 32.62 10.50 -7.40
CA ASN A 536 33.26 11.74 -7.86
C ASN A 536 34.58 11.43 -8.58
N GLY A 537 34.65 11.74 -9.87
CA GLY A 537 35.75 11.39 -10.77
C GLY A 537 36.26 12.57 -11.62
N THR A 538 37.24 12.30 -12.46
CA THR A 538 37.73 13.18 -13.54
C THR A 538 37.98 12.37 -14.82
N GLY A 539 38.39 12.96 -15.94
CA GLY A 539 38.85 12.22 -17.13
C GLY A 539 38.02 12.35 -18.40
N LEU A 540 36.88 13.06 -18.38
CA LEU A 540 36.05 13.31 -19.56
C LEU A 540 35.67 14.79 -19.69
N MET A 541 36.63 15.62 -20.12
CA MET A 541 36.34 16.91 -20.75
C MET A 541 36.75 16.82 -22.22
N TRP A 542 35.75 16.73 -23.11
CA TRP A 542 35.83 16.92 -24.56
C TRP A 542 37.17 16.52 -25.23
N LYS A 543 37.29 15.27 -25.68
CA LYS A 543 38.15 15.01 -26.85
C LYS A 543 37.40 15.47 -28.08
N SER A 544 37.65 16.70 -28.51
CA SER A 544 37.36 17.12 -29.88
C SER A 544 38.40 16.44 -30.76
N ASN A 545 38.14 15.19 -31.15
CA ASN A 545 38.86 14.56 -32.24
C ASN A 545 37.86 14.33 -33.36
N ASP A 546 38.03 15.14 -34.40
CA ASP A 546 37.54 14.86 -35.73
C ASP A 546 37.85 13.40 -36.12
N ASP A 547 36.93 12.81 -36.88
CA ASP A 547 37.05 11.54 -37.59
C ASP A 547 37.02 10.24 -36.77
N GLU A 548 35.85 9.90 -36.22
CA GLU A 548 35.27 8.54 -36.31
C GLU A 548 33.76 8.60 -36.09
N GLU A 549 33.00 8.02 -37.02
CA GLU A 549 31.54 8.13 -37.12
C GLU A 549 30.87 7.31 -35.99
N MET A 550 30.68 7.96 -34.83
CA MET A 550 29.79 7.49 -33.78
C MET A 550 28.34 7.53 -34.28
N GLU A 551 27.58 6.46 -34.09
CA GLU A 551 26.11 6.54 -34.11
C GLU A 551 25.66 7.31 -32.85
N ILE A 552 25.73 8.63 -32.94
CA ILE A 552 25.19 9.53 -31.94
C ILE A 552 23.67 9.30 -31.98
N THR A 553 23.09 8.74 -30.94
CA THR A 553 21.65 8.86 -30.71
C THR A 553 21.37 10.35 -30.58
N GLU A 554 20.95 10.95 -31.69
CA GLU A 554 20.68 12.37 -31.80
C GLU A 554 19.74 12.77 -30.68
N ILE A 555 20.22 13.59 -29.73
CA ILE A 555 19.39 14.07 -28.63
C ILE A 555 18.33 14.97 -29.26
N ILE A 556 17.09 14.49 -29.29
CA ILE A 556 15.94 15.19 -29.87
C ILE A 556 15.57 16.30 -28.88
N LYS A 557 16.02 17.52 -29.15
CA LYS A 557 15.81 18.66 -28.24
C LYS A 557 14.40 19.25 -28.34
N GLU A 558 13.69 19.02 -29.44
CA GLU A 558 12.39 19.62 -29.71
C GLU A 558 11.41 18.62 -30.32
N TYR A 559 10.13 18.74 -29.95
CA TYR A 559 9.04 18.01 -30.61
C TYR A 559 8.83 18.60 -32.00
N ALA A 560 8.67 17.75 -33.02
CA ALA A 560 8.36 18.23 -34.37
C ALA A 560 7.46 17.25 -35.13
N LEU A 561 6.52 17.81 -35.89
CA LEU A 561 5.77 17.10 -36.92
C LEU A 561 6.23 17.65 -38.28
N SER A 562 6.76 16.80 -39.16
CA SER A 562 7.23 17.20 -40.48
C SER A 562 6.09 17.23 -41.50
N SER A 563 6.30 17.99 -42.58
CA SER A 563 5.41 17.91 -43.76
C SER A 563 5.50 16.51 -44.36
N ASN A 564 4.37 15.95 -44.78
CA ASN A 564 4.35 14.66 -45.44
C ASN A 564 5.09 14.73 -46.78
N TYR A 565 5.76 13.65 -47.20
CA TYR A 565 6.41 13.56 -48.50
C TYR A 565 6.12 12.20 -49.17
N PRO A 566 5.77 12.17 -50.47
CA PRO A 566 5.49 13.33 -51.33
C PRO A 566 4.24 14.12 -50.90
N ASN A 567 4.13 15.40 -51.28
CA ASN A 567 2.91 16.19 -51.13
C ASN A 567 2.81 17.20 -52.30
N PRO A 568 1.85 17.07 -53.23
CA PRO A 568 0.77 16.08 -53.26
C PRO A 568 1.24 14.63 -53.38
N PHE A 569 0.42 13.67 -52.96
CA PHE A 569 0.74 12.23 -52.98
C PHE A 569 -0.30 11.39 -53.73
N ASN A 570 0.11 10.21 -54.22
CA ASN A 570 -0.76 9.23 -54.89
C ASN A 570 -0.24 7.77 -54.71
N PRO A 571 -1.03 6.83 -54.15
CA PRO A 571 -1.95 7.03 -53.04
C PRO A 571 -1.22 6.97 -51.68
N THR A 572 0.11 6.87 -51.67
CA THR A 572 0.91 6.73 -50.44
C THR A 572 1.82 7.92 -50.18
N THR A 573 1.92 8.33 -48.92
CA THR A 573 2.88 9.32 -48.42
C THR A 573 3.52 8.84 -47.13
N GLN A 574 4.65 9.43 -46.77
CA GLN A 574 5.29 9.23 -45.48
C GLN A 574 5.10 10.48 -44.61
N ILE A 575 4.79 10.27 -43.32
CA ILE A 575 4.66 11.32 -42.31
C ILE A 575 5.72 11.05 -41.25
N SER A 576 6.64 11.99 -41.07
CA SER A 576 7.71 11.89 -40.08
C SER A 576 7.44 12.86 -38.92
N TYR A 577 7.81 12.43 -37.72
CA TYR A 577 7.71 13.24 -36.51
C TYR A 577 8.78 12.82 -35.50
N GLN A 578 9.00 13.64 -34.48
CA GLN A 578 9.94 13.34 -33.41
C GLN A 578 9.38 13.79 -32.06
N ILE A 579 9.69 13.02 -31.02
CA ILE A 579 9.27 13.27 -29.64
C ILE A 579 10.50 13.33 -28.73
N THR A 580 10.50 14.25 -27.77
CA THR A 580 11.67 14.52 -26.89
C THR A 580 11.65 13.71 -25.59
N LYS A 581 10.47 13.28 -25.15
CA LYS A 581 10.25 12.48 -23.94
C LYS A 581 9.43 11.25 -24.27
N ASN A 582 9.64 10.19 -23.49
CA ASN A 582 8.82 8.98 -23.55
C ASN A 582 7.37 9.36 -23.19
N GLY A 583 6.39 8.88 -23.97
CA GLY A 583 5.00 9.26 -23.74
C GLY A 583 4.04 8.68 -24.75
N PHE A 584 2.75 8.91 -24.52
CA PHE A 584 1.69 8.48 -25.43
C PHE A 584 1.66 9.36 -26.66
N VAL A 585 1.70 8.75 -27.85
CA VAL A 585 1.65 9.43 -29.14
C VAL A 585 0.39 9.03 -29.90
N ASN A 586 -0.39 10.03 -30.31
CA ASN A 586 -1.57 9.86 -31.14
C ASN A 586 -1.41 10.67 -32.44
N LEU A 587 -1.42 9.99 -33.59
CA LEU A 587 -1.35 10.60 -34.93
C LEU A 587 -2.58 10.21 -35.74
N VAL A 588 -3.46 11.17 -35.98
CA VAL A 588 -4.77 10.95 -36.61
C VAL A 588 -4.89 11.79 -37.89
N VAL A 589 -5.49 11.20 -38.92
CA VAL A 589 -5.82 11.85 -40.19
C VAL A 589 -7.33 12.16 -40.23
N TYR A 590 -7.65 13.38 -40.64
CA TYR A 590 -8.98 13.92 -40.78
C TYR A 590 -9.26 14.36 -42.22
N ASN A 591 -10.52 14.29 -42.65
CA ASN A 591 -10.96 14.90 -43.91
C ASN A 591 -11.22 16.42 -43.75
N ALA A 592 -11.58 17.08 -44.85
CA ALA A 592 -11.87 18.52 -44.86
C ALA A 592 -13.07 18.95 -43.98
N LEU A 593 -13.92 18.00 -43.56
CA LEU A 593 -15.04 18.24 -42.65
C LEU A 593 -14.64 18.03 -41.17
N GLY A 594 -13.38 17.71 -40.89
CA GLY A 594 -12.89 17.42 -39.53
C GLY A 594 -13.26 16.03 -39.02
N GLN A 595 -13.76 15.13 -39.87
CA GLN A 595 -14.04 13.75 -39.49
C GLN A 595 -12.76 12.93 -39.55
N GLU A 596 -12.52 12.12 -38.53
CA GLU A 596 -11.43 11.15 -38.51
C GLU A 596 -11.62 10.11 -39.61
N VAL A 597 -10.58 9.90 -40.43
CA VAL A 597 -10.59 8.93 -41.52
C VAL A 597 -9.54 7.83 -41.35
N ASN A 598 -8.53 8.05 -40.50
CA ASN A 598 -7.53 7.02 -40.18
C ASN A 598 -6.73 7.40 -38.91
N GLN A 599 -6.48 6.44 -38.04
CA GLN A 599 -5.56 6.57 -36.92
C GLN A 599 -4.25 5.84 -37.25
N LEU A 600 -3.17 6.60 -37.45
CA LEU A 600 -1.89 6.07 -37.91
C LEU A 600 -1.00 5.60 -36.76
N VAL A 601 -1.11 6.24 -35.60
CA VAL A 601 -0.34 5.92 -34.38
C VAL A 601 -1.23 6.14 -33.18
N ASN A 602 -1.25 5.21 -32.23
CA ASN A 602 -2.02 5.29 -30.99
C ASN A 602 -1.37 4.45 -29.88
N GLN A 603 -0.15 4.81 -29.50
CA GLN A 603 0.68 3.99 -28.61
C GLN A 603 1.73 4.81 -27.84
N HIS A 604 2.30 4.23 -26.80
CA HIS A 604 3.50 4.77 -26.16
C HIS A 604 4.73 4.61 -27.07
N GLN A 605 5.54 5.66 -27.13
CA GLN A 605 6.80 5.68 -27.86
C GLN A 605 7.89 6.33 -26.99
N SER A 606 9.12 5.85 -27.13
CA SER A 606 10.29 6.45 -26.50
C SER A 606 10.72 7.74 -27.21
N SER A 607 11.57 8.56 -26.59
CA SER A 607 12.18 9.70 -27.28
C SER A 607 12.89 9.24 -28.57
N GLY A 608 12.63 9.91 -29.69
CA GLY A 608 13.17 9.49 -30.99
C GLY A 608 12.46 10.09 -32.21
N LYS A 609 13.01 9.80 -33.39
CA LYS A 609 12.39 10.10 -34.70
C LYS A 609 11.59 8.91 -35.19
N TYR A 610 10.39 9.18 -35.67
CA TYR A 610 9.45 8.20 -36.15
C TYR A 610 8.97 8.56 -37.55
N SER A 611 8.58 7.53 -38.30
CA SER A 611 8.02 7.71 -39.63
C SER A 611 6.95 6.67 -39.91
N VAL A 612 5.77 7.13 -40.32
CA VAL A 612 4.63 6.28 -40.62
C VAL A 612 4.22 6.44 -42.08
N LYS A 613 3.93 5.32 -42.74
CA LYS A 613 3.41 5.30 -44.11
C LYS A 613 1.88 5.39 -44.07
N PHE A 614 1.33 6.39 -44.74
CA PHE A 614 -0.10 6.53 -44.93
C PHE A 614 -0.49 6.05 -46.34
N ASN A 615 -1.46 5.13 -46.42
CA ASN A 615 -2.03 4.65 -47.69
C ASN A 615 -3.50 5.09 -47.80
N ALA A 616 -3.77 5.98 -48.75
CA ALA A 616 -5.08 6.58 -48.97
C ALA A 616 -5.80 6.01 -50.21
N SER A 617 -5.48 4.77 -50.62
CA SER A 617 -6.06 4.15 -51.83
C SER A 617 -7.60 4.14 -51.80
N ASN A 618 -8.20 4.02 -50.62
CA ASN A 618 -9.65 3.97 -50.42
C ASN A 618 -10.30 5.35 -50.17
N LEU A 619 -9.53 6.44 -50.23
CA LEU A 619 -10.02 7.79 -49.98
C LEU A 619 -10.16 8.60 -51.29
N PRO A 620 -11.10 9.55 -51.39
CA PRO A 620 -11.24 10.42 -52.57
C PRO A 620 -10.13 11.48 -52.62
N SER A 621 -9.78 11.96 -53.82
CA SER A 621 -8.84 13.08 -54.00
C SER A 621 -9.34 14.32 -53.25
N GLY A 622 -8.43 15.04 -52.60
CA GLY A 622 -8.80 16.16 -51.74
C GLY A 622 -7.75 16.53 -50.71
N VAL A 623 -8.10 17.50 -49.87
CA VAL A 623 -7.26 17.96 -48.75
C VAL A 623 -7.58 17.14 -47.51
N TYR A 624 -6.54 16.66 -46.85
CA TYR A 624 -6.58 15.98 -45.57
C TYR A 624 -5.72 16.73 -44.56
N ILE A 625 -6.07 16.59 -43.28
CA ILE A 625 -5.36 17.19 -42.17
C ILE A 625 -4.85 16.07 -41.28
N TYR A 626 -3.63 16.15 -40.77
CA TYR A 626 -3.13 15.21 -39.78
C TYR A 626 -2.66 15.96 -38.53
N LYS A 627 -2.97 15.37 -37.37
CA LYS A 627 -2.68 15.94 -36.06
C LYS A 627 -1.86 14.94 -35.24
N LEU A 628 -0.73 15.40 -34.72
CA LEU A 628 0.08 14.70 -33.74
C LEU A 628 -0.20 15.25 -32.35
N GLN A 629 -0.43 14.37 -31.37
CA GLN A 629 -0.48 14.68 -29.95
C GLN A 629 0.56 13.82 -29.23
N ALA A 630 1.44 14.43 -28.44
CA ALA A 630 2.42 13.74 -27.61
C ALA A 630 2.62 14.49 -26.29
N GLY A 631 2.04 13.99 -25.19
CA GLY A 631 1.96 14.74 -23.93
C GLY A 631 1.24 16.08 -24.14
N GLU A 632 1.88 17.19 -23.74
CA GLU A 632 1.39 18.56 -23.95
C GLU A 632 1.59 19.08 -25.38
N PHE A 633 2.46 18.45 -26.19
CA PHE A 633 2.74 18.87 -27.56
C PHE A 633 1.59 18.50 -28.51
N SER A 634 1.11 19.48 -29.28
CA SER A 634 0.11 19.29 -30.33
C SER A 634 0.53 20.02 -31.60
N SER A 635 0.52 19.32 -32.74
CA SER A 635 0.85 19.91 -34.04
C SER A 635 -0.05 19.40 -35.14
N VAL A 636 -0.40 20.29 -36.08
CA VAL A 636 -1.35 20.02 -37.16
C VAL A 636 -0.75 20.45 -38.49
N LYS A 637 -0.87 19.58 -39.51
CA LYS A 637 -0.44 19.88 -40.88
C LYS A 637 -1.45 19.36 -41.90
N LYS A 638 -1.34 19.85 -43.14
CA LYS A 638 -2.23 19.52 -44.26
C LYS A 638 -1.49 18.75 -45.36
N MET A 639 -2.18 17.84 -46.02
CA MET A 639 -1.69 17.06 -47.15
C MET A 639 -2.74 17.00 -48.27
N MET A 640 -2.28 16.84 -49.51
CA MET A 640 -3.13 16.79 -50.71
C MET A 640 -3.00 15.44 -51.41
N LEU A 641 -4.12 14.71 -51.52
CA LEU A 641 -4.20 13.46 -52.29
C LEU A 641 -4.67 13.79 -53.72
N ILE A 642 -3.89 13.39 -54.71
CA ILE A 642 -4.24 13.44 -56.14
C ILE A 642 -4.29 12.01 -56.65
N LYS A 643 -5.36 11.62 -57.34
CA LYS A 643 -5.47 10.29 -57.97
C LYS A 643 -5.22 10.40 -59.46
#